data_AF-A0A7J4SIB0-F1
#
_entry.id   AF-A0A7J4SIB0-F1
#
_cell.length_a   1.000
_cell.length_b   1.000
_cell.length_c   1.000
_cell.angle_alpha   90.00
_cell.angle_beta   90.00
_cell.angle_gamma   90.00
#
_symmetry.space_group_name_H-M   'P 1'
#
loop_
_entity.id
_entity.type
_entity.pdbx_description
1 polymer ?
#
loop_
_entity_poly.entity_id
_entity_poly.type
_entity_poly.pdbx_seq_one_letter_code
_entity_poly.pdbx_strand_id
1 'polypeptide(L)'
;MRRDLRQENEDAVTAAVATVLLFAIVLSIISGMMAMIVPTMAELQGAVDRETMEGQFTDLAQETVRLSEAGLPGDRSEMMIQPHTGDVSWNLRRGGTWYTATLVEDQTLRLNGMNDLDAVIEHRYPGGDLTSMCLTDLRAHIDAEHRHISPQANGTLLVTPVASLQTSLERVTVNDGLDTHRIRTGTVIEIDSNHESPAMATSSMPMRAIFLQGDGGMTTFAPDSPEPTGMGRGWTIPATTGNTTITLYSTGTFTAVIHTGDTTQSLDSAVQSTVEPDGSQGRITMVETTITLAESMAIEVTTSTPAHMIVKQGESTSGSTALLDQTGSTSGTNFLFPPSSDELLIHNPGLLSTSVEINGLYHSVGARDTARIAMASGQGGWIVSGSPVQAHIVADGTEASRTASLDYLHSTSTGRTSASTWSNIVGGSPHGSELMIQRLGHDVNLEHLDNIAPSLASTTTINESSPRMSIQWTSAEGGRIEMTAERPFDQGESPVRAYISHGDSGLIDLLSMGEDRCVELDDRISGWTQNHLPWADVSFLSDGGVIDAWISGEHPVGLLATMRGPHADDPHAAVGLGWSIPLPRMDYTFSSSVSGLEIGWRGGFVGTNHPEYVATTIEVPPSREGPGPRIAVTIPVVIPDMSLDTGTSDHKTTLTLLTRCQLASLSAHEVRRGWDGPYGASIASQDAIDLDSSTDWLTYPGRLDLLNDYVGWVQPTPTSTESIYHAGDGPVSFNLQMALIEHDAVVIDG
;
A
#
# COMPACT_ATOMS: atom_id res chain seq x y z
N MET A 1 56.64 -81.82 -41.25
CA MET A 1 55.45 -81.23 -41.91
C MET A 1 54.18 -81.17 -41.07
N ARG A 2 53.88 -82.08 -40.12
CA ARG A 2 52.66 -81.99 -39.28
C ARG A 2 52.86 -81.32 -37.90
N ARG A 3 54.08 -80.87 -37.60
CA ARG A 3 54.45 -80.21 -36.32
C ARG A 3 54.58 -78.70 -36.46
N ASP A 4 54.98 -78.20 -37.64
CA ASP A 4 55.11 -76.76 -37.94
C ASP A 4 53.76 -76.03 -38.06
N LEU A 5 52.74 -76.67 -38.67
CA LEU A 5 51.38 -76.10 -38.81
C LEU A 5 50.62 -75.90 -37.48
N ARG A 6 51.07 -76.52 -36.38
CA ARG A 6 50.42 -76.37 -35.06
C ARG A 6 51.01 -75.21 -34.27
N GLN A 7 52.29 -74.92 -34.44
CA GLN A 7 52.95 -73.74 -33.87
C GLN A 7 52.50 -72.45 -34.56
N GLU A 8 52.36 -72.46 -35.90
CA GLU A 8 51.84 -71.27 -36.63
C GLU A 8 50.40 -70.90 -36.23
N ASN A 9 49.55 -71.88 -35.88
CA ASN A 9 48.19 -71.61 -35.41
C ASN A 9 48.14 -71.15 -33.94
N GLU A 10 49.03 -71.62 -33.07
CA GLU A 10 49.13 -71.11 -31.69
C GLU A 10 49.66 -69.66 -31.67
N ASP A 11 50.62 -69.33 -32.53
CA ASP A 11 51.13 -67.96 -32.69
C ASP A 11 50.07 -67.02 -33.30
N ALA A 12 49.30 -67.48 -34.29
CA ALA A 12 48.19 -66.70 -34.86
C ALA A 12 47.05 -66.46 -33.86
N VAL A 13 46.69 -67.46 -33.05
CA VAL A 13 45.67 -67.32 -31.99
C VAL A 13 46.17 -66.42 -30.86
N THR A 14 47.45 -66.53 -30.48
CA THR A 14 48.05 -65.66 -29.45
C THR A 14 48.14 -64.22 -29.93
N ALA A 15 48.46 -63.99 -31.21
CA ALA A 15 48.43 -62.66 -31.80
C ALA A 15 47.01 -62.07 -31.90
N ALA A 16 46.01 -62.88 -32.23
CA ALA A 16 44.60 -62.45 -32.26
C ALA A 16 44.05 -62.13 -30.85
N VAL A 17 44.38 -62.93 -29.84
CA VAL A 17 44.00 -62.68 -28.44
C VAL A 17 44.72 -61.44 -27.89
N ALA A 18 46.01 -61.27 -28.21
CA ALA A 18 46.77 -60.08 -27.82
C ALA A 18 46.18 -58.81 -28.43
N THR A 19 45.79 -58.82 -29.71
CA THR A 19 45.16 -57.65 -30.36
C THR A 19 43.78 -57.33 -29.78
N VAL A 20 42.96 -58.33 -29.47
CA VAL A 20 41.65 -58.11 -28.81
C VAL A 20 41.83 -57.56 -27.39
N LEU A 21 42.78 -58.07 -26.60
CA LEU A 21 43.10 -57.54 -25.28
C LEU A 21 43.62 -56.11 -25.34
N LEU A 22 44.45 -55.79 -26.34
CA LEU A 22 44.96 -54.43 -26.54
C LEU A 22 43.82 -53.46 -26.91
N PHE A 23 42.89 -53.87 -27.77
CA PHE A 23 41.68 -53.10 -28.07
C PHE A 23 40.77 -52.93 -26.85
N ALA A 24 40.58 -53.98 -26.04
CA ALA A 24 39.76 -53.92 -24.82
C ALA A 24 40.39 -52.99 -23.77
N ILE A 25 41.72 -53.03 -23.59
CA ILE A 25 42.44 -52.12 -22.70
C ILE A 25 42.32 -50.68 -23.19
N VAL A 26 42.53 -50.43 -24.50
CA VAL A 26 42.39 -49.09 -25.08
C VAL A 26 40.95 -48.57 -24.94
N LEU A 27 39.93 -49.39 -25.18
CA LEU A 27 38.54 -49.02 -24.97
C LEU A 27 38.22 -48.76 -23.49
N SER A 28 38.79 -49.53 -22.56
CA SER A 28 38.62 -49.28 -21.12
C SER A 28 39.29 -47.99 -20.66
N ILE A 29 40.45 -47.64 -21.23
CA ILE A 29 41.15 -46.39 -20.95
C ILE A 29 40.37 -45.22 -21.55
N ILE A 30 39.90 -45.32 -22.79
CA ILE A 30 39.09 -44.26 -23.43
C ILE A 30 37.76 -44.10 -22.69
N SER A 31 37.10 -45.20 -22.29
CA SER A 31 35.87 -45.14 -21.50
C SER A 31 36.10 -44.54 -20.11
N GLY A 32 37.19 -44.91 -19.44
CA GLY A 32 37.58 -44.32 -18.15
C GLY A 32 37.97 -42.84 -18.25
N MET A 33 38.68 -42.46 -19.32
CA MET A 33 39.01 -41.06 -19.61
C MET A 33 37.77 -40.25 -19.96
N MET A 34 36.87 -40.78 -20.79
CA MET A 34 35.61 -40.12 -21.15
C MET A 34 34.70 -39.95 -19.93
N ALA A 35 34.64 -40.94 -19.03
CA ALA A 35 33.90 -40.85 -17.77
C ALA A 35 34.45 -39.77 -16.81
N MET A 36 35.75 -39.46 -16.87
CA MET A 36 36.36 -38.40 -16.05
C MET A 36 36.32 -37.02 -16.74
N ILE A 37 36.47 -36.98 -18.07
CA ILE A 37 36.54 -35.73 -18.83
C ILE A 37 35.16 -35.10 -19.02
N VAL A 38 34.12 -35.89 -19.27
CA VAL A 38 32.76 -35.38 -19.53
C VAL A 38 32.23 -34.51 -18.36
N PRO A 39 32.34 -34.92 -17.08
CA PRO A 39 31.95 -34.07 -15.96
C PRO A 39 32.75 -32.76 -15.89
N THR A 40 34.07 -32.80 -16.12
CA THR A 40 34.90 -31.59 -16.09
C THR A 40 34.61 -30.62 -17.23
N MET A 41 34.26 -31.15 -18.42
CA MET A 41 33.82 -30.32 -19.55
C MET A 41 32.46 -29.69 -19.27
N ALA A 42 31.53 -30.44 -18.67
CA ALA A 42 30.22 -29.91 -18.29
C ALA A 42 30.33 -28.82 -17.20
N GLU A 43 31.26 -28.97 -16.25
CA GLU A 43 31.54 -27.96 -15.23
C GLU A 43 32.18 -26.69 -15.82
N LEU A 44 33.17 -26.85 -16.71
CA LEU A 44 33.80 -25.71 -17.39
C LEU A 44 32.81 -24.98 -18.30
N GLN A 45 31.97 -25.71 -19.03
CA GLN A 45 30.93 -25.13 -19.87
C GLN A 45 29.91 -24.38 -19.02
N GLY A 46 29.42 -25.00 -17.94
CA GLY A 46 28.50 -24.35 -17.00
C GLY A 46 29.11 -23.11 -16.33
N ALA A 47 30.41 -23.09 -16.05
CA ALA A 47 31.08 -21.92 -15.50
C ALA A 47 31.13 -20.74 -16.48
N VAL A 48 31.36 -21.01 -17.77
CA VAL A 48 31.36 -19.98 -18.83
C VAL A 48 29.96 -19.44 -19.09
N ASP A 49 28.97 -20.33 -19.18
CA ASP A 49 27.57 -19.96 -19.37
C ASP A 49 27.08 -19.11 -18.17
N ARG A 50 27.51 -19.46 -16.95
CA ARG A 50 27.26 -18.69 -15.73
C ARG A 50 27.88 -17.29 -15.78
N GLU A 51 29.18 -17.17 -16.05
CA GLU A 51 29.88 -15.87 -16.08
C GLU A 51 29.28 -14.94 -17.14
N THR A 52 28.90 -15.51 -18.28
CA THR A 52 28.27 -14.76 -19.38
C THR A 52 26.89 -14.25 -18.99
N MET A 53 26.07 -15.07 -18.31
CA MET A 53 24.74 -14.66 -17.87
C MET A 53 24.78 -13.74 -16.65
N GLU A 54 25.73 -13.94 -15.73
CA GLU A 54 26.00 -13.05 -14.60
C GLU A 54 26.29 -11.63 -15.08
N GLY A 55 27.14 -11.47 -16.12
CA GLY A 55 27.40 -10.17 -16.74
C GLY A 55 26.14 -9.53 -17.33
N GLN A 56 25.35 -10.29 -18.11
CA GLN A 56 24.11 -9.79 -18.72
C GLN A 56 23.07 -9.37 -17.66
N PHE A 57 22.88 -10.16 -16.60
CA PHE A 57 21.96 -9.82 -15.51
C PHE A 57 22.44 -8.64 -14.68
N THR A 58 23.76 -8.47 -14.53
CA THR A 58 24.33 -7.29 -13.86
C THR A 58 24.09 -6.03 -14.70
N ASP A 59 24.28 -6.10 -16.02
CA ASP A 59 23.96 -4.98 -16.92
C ASP A 59 22.47 -4.63 -16.86
N LEU A 60 21.59 -5.65 -16.84
CA LEU A 60 20.14 -5.47 -16.70
C LEU A 60 19.77 -4.82 -15.37
N ALA A 61 20.41 -5.24 -14.27
CA ALA A 61 20.22 -4.66 -12.95
C ALA A 61 20.62 -3.18 -12.91
N GLN A 62 21.80 -2.84 -13.41
CA GLN A 62 22.29 -1.46 -13.45
C GLN A 62 21.38 -0.56 -14.29
N GLU A 63 20.90 -1.04 -15.43
CA GLU A 63 20.03 -0.27 -16.30
C GLU A 63 18.63 -0.06 -15.70
N THR A 64 18.12 -1.08 -15.00
CA THR A 64 16.87 -1.01 -14.23
C THR A 64 16.96 0.04 -13.12
N VAL A 65 18.08 0.04 -12.38
CA VAL A 65 18.35 1.06 -11.34
C VAL A 65 18.46 2.45 -11.98
N ARG A 66 19.20 2.59 -13.08
CA ARG A 66 19.37 3.85 -13.81
C ARG A 66 18.03 4.44 -14.25
N LEU A 67 17.16 3.61 -14.85
CA LEU A 67 15.81 4.03 -15.24
C LEU A 67 15.00 4.44 -14.01
N SER A 68 14.98 3.62 -12.95
CA SER A 68 14.18 3.90 -11.75
C SER A 68 14.58 5.20 -11.03
N GLU A 69 15.87 5.48 -10.88
CA GLU A 69 16.34 6.64 -10.10
C GLU A 69 16.41 7.93 -10.91
N ALA A 70 16.90 7.84 -12.16
CA ALA A 70 17.22 9.01 -12.97
C ALA A 70 16.34 9.16 -14.22
N GLY A 71 15.60 8.13 -14.61
CA GLY A 71 14.73 8.16 -15.78
C GLY A 71 13.51 9.07 -15.61
N LEU A 72 12.94 9.46 -16.74
CA LEU A 72 11.62 10.07 -16.85
C LEU A 72 10.61 9.06 -17.38
N PRO A 73 9.32 9.17 -17.01
CA PRO A 73 8.24 8.43 -17.66
C PRO A 73 8.36 8.45 -19.20
N GLY A 74 8.43 7.27 -19.82
CA GLY A 74 8.65 7.06 -21.25
C GLY A 74 10.10 6.80 -21.68
N ASP A 75 11.07 6.94 -20.77
CA ASP A 75 12.45 6.55 -21.06
C ASP A 75 12.57 5.04 -21.22
N ARG A 76 13.37 4.62 -22.20
CA ARG A 76 13.53 3.20 -22.56
C ARG A 76 14.99 2.79 -22.68
N SER A 77 15.25 1.51 -22.46
CA SER A 77 16.53 0.88 -22.70
C SER A 77 16.37 -0.46 -23.41
N GLU A 78 17.28 -0.77 -24.32
CA GLU A 78 17.25 -2.01 -25.11
C GLU A 78 18.51 -2.84 -24.80
N MET A 79 18.33 -4.11 -24.51
CA MET A 79 19.39 -5.07 -24.22
C MET A 79 19.15 -6.40 -24.95
N MET A 80 20.22 -7.14 -25.20
CA MET A 80 20.17 -8.49 -25.75
C MET A 80 20.45 -9.49 -24.65
N ILE A 81 19.58 -10.50 -24.52
CA ILE A 81 19.74 -11.62 -23.60
C ILE A 81 20.01 -12.88 -24.42
N GLN A 82 21.14 -13.52 -24.16
CA GLN A 82 21.62 -14.71 -24.87
C GLN A 82 21.76 -15.87 -23.87
N PRO A 83 20.72 -16.75 -23.75
CA PRO A 83 20.71 -17.87 -22.81
C PRO A 83 21.70 -19.00 -23.15
N HIS A 84 22.14 -19.07 -24.41
CA HIS A 84 23.02 -20.11 -24.95
C HIS A 84 22.49 -21.55 -24.71
N THR A 85 22.97 -22.22 -23.65
CA THR A 85 22.63 -23.61 -23.30
C THR A 85 21.58 -23.72 -22.19
N GLY A 86 21.29 -22.60 -21.51
CA GLY A 86 20.35 -22.54 -20.40
C GLY A 86 19.00 -21.98 -20.81
N ASP A 87 18.07 -22.03 -19.86
CA ASP A 87 16.67 -21.63 -20.01
C ASP A 87 16.38 -20.44 -19.11
N VAL A 88 15.76 -19.41 -19.67
CA VAL A 88 15.32 -18.21 -18.95
C VAL A 88 13.82 -18.32 -18.71
N SER A 89 13.39 -18.24 -17.45
CA SER A 89 11.98 -18.31 -17.07
C SER A 89 11.65 -17.30 -15.97
N TRP A 90 10.38 -16.88 -15.91
CA TRP A 90 9.89 -15.99 -14.86
C TRP A 90 9.32 -16.77 -13.69
N ASN A 91 9.54 -16.26 -12.49
CA ASN A 91 9.00 -16.79 -11.26
C ASN A 91 8.29 -15.68 -10.47
N LEU A 92 6.95 -15.74 -10.45
CA LEU A 92 6.10 -14.77 -9.75
C LEU A 92 5.98 -15.05 -8.24
N ARG A 93 6.37 -16.26 -7.79
CA ARG A 93 6.07 -16.77 -6.44
C ARG A 93 7.24 -16.71 -5.49
N ARG A 94 8.45 -16.62 -6.02
CA ARG A 94 9.69 -16.61 -5.23
C ARG A 94 10.27 -15.22 -5.21
N GLY A 95 9.65 -14.31 -4.48
CA GLY A 95 10.32 -13.06 -4.16
C GLY A 95 9.45 -11.86 -3.89
N GLY A 96 10.05 -10.98 -3.13
CA GLY A 96 9.54 -9.68 -2.79
C GLY A 96 10.49 -9.02 -1.82
N THR A 97 10.20 -7.76 -1.57
CA THR A 97 10.85 -7.00 -0.52
C THR A 97 9.76 -6.36 0.33
N TRP A 98 10.06 -6.19 1.60
CA TRP A 98 9.23 -5.41 2.48
C TRP A 98 10.07 -4.39 3.23
N TYR A 99 9.43 -3.27 3.57
CA TYR A 99 9.99 -2.18 4.35
C TYR A 99 9.08 -1.90 5.51
N THR A 100 9.62 -1.60 6.68
CA THR A 100 8.83 -1.12 7.83
C THR A 100 9.42 0.16 8.38
N ALA A 101 8.55 1.06 8.81
CA ALA A 101 8.91 2.28 9.51
C ALA A 101 8.10 2.39 10.80
N THR A 102 8.76 2.50 11.95
CA THR A 102 8.08 2.76 13.23
C THR A 102 7.96 4.26 13.48
N LEU A 103 6.79 4.69 13.96
CA LEU A 103 6.48 6.10 14.23
C LEU A 103 6.69 6.46 15.71
N VAL A 104 6.95 5.46 16.56
CA VAL A 104 7.11 5.60 18.01
C VAL A 104 8.52 5.16 18.41
N GLU A 105 9.12 5.87 19.36
CA GLU A 105 10.43 5.56 19.95
C GLU A 105 10.45 4.18 20.61
N ASP A 106 11.59 3.49 20.54
CA ASP A 106 11.83 2.16 21.12
C ASP A 106 10.87 1.04 20.65
N GLN A 107 10.19 1.24 19.53
CA GLN A 107 9.28 0.28 18.93
C GLN A 107 9.88 -0.33 17.65
N THR A 108 9.62 -1.63 17.46
CA THR A 108 10.10 -2.39 16.29
C THR A 108 8.94 -3.09 15.61
N LEU A 109 8.73 -2.85 14.31
CA LEU A 109 7.75 -3.56 13.50
C LEU A 109 8.48 -4.52 12.56
N ARG A 110 8.03 -5.77 12.49
CA ARG A 110 8.54 -6.78 11.56
C ARG A 110 7.39 -7.44 10.82
N LEU A 111 7.61 -7.76 9.56
CA LEU A 111 6.64 -8.41 8.68
C LEU A 111 7.24 -9.69 8.10
N ASN A 112 6.37 -10.65 7.78
CA ASN A 112 6.74 -11.89 7.10
C ASN A 112 5.54 -12.43 6.31
N GLY A 113 5.81 -13.18 5.23
CA GLY A 113 4.81 -13.88 4.42
C GLY A 113 3.93 -12.99 3.52
N MET A 114 4.19 -11.68 3.42
CA MET A 114 3.31 -10.77 2.68
C MET A 114 3.30 -10.97 1.15
N ASN A 115 4.32 -11.62 0.59
CA ASN A 115 4.45 -11.84 -0.86
C ASN A 115 4.24 -13.31 -1.28
N ASP A 116 3.75 -14.17 -0.38
CA ASP A 116 3.62 -15.62 -0.63
C ASP A 116 2.29 -16.02 -1.33
N LEU A 117 1.45 -15.03 -1.67
CA LEU A 117 0.17 -15.18 -2.40
C LEU A 117 -0.93 -16.00 -1.70
N ASP A 118 -0.67 -16.49 -0.49
CA ASP A 118 -1.55 -17.36 0.30
C ASP A 118 -2.57 -16.60 1.16
N ALA A 119 -2.67 -15.28 0.95
CA ALA A 119 -3.52 -14.37 1.71
C ALA A 119 -3.28 -14.42 3.24
N VAL A 120 -2.06 -14.73 3.67
CA VAL A 120 -1.64 -14.71 5.07
C VAL A 120 -0.56 -13.65 5.28
N ILE A 121 -0.60 -12.97 6.41
CA ILE A 121 0.43 -12.05 6.85
C ILE A 121 0.84 -12.38 8.28
N GLU A 122 2.14 -12.47 8.51
CA GLU A 122 2.71 -12.54 9.85
C GLU A 122 3.32 -11.19 10.22
N HIS A 123 3.01 -10.71 11.41
CA HIS A 123 3.63 -9.51 11.95
C HIS A 123 4.13 -9.73 13.36
N ARG A 124 5.08 -8.88 13.77
CA ARG A 124 5.60 -8.86 15.14
C ARG A 124 5.86 -7.42 15.58
N TYR A 125 5.24 -7.03 16.69
CA TYR A 125 5.36 -5.71 17.31
C TYR A 125 5.52 -5.85 18.83
N PRO A 126 6.74 -6.12 19.33
CA PRO A 126 6.94 -6.57 20.70
C PRO A 126 6.91 -5.46 21.76
N GLY A 127 7.09 -4.20 21.37
CA GLY A 127 7.25 -3.10 22.33
C GLY A 127 5.93 -2.41 22.72
N GLY A 128 4.80 -2.73 22.09
CA GLY A 128 3.53 -2.07 22.31
C GLY A 128 2.33 -2.93 21.93
N ASP A 129 1.14 -2.36 22.09
CA ASP A 129 -0.12 -3.03 21.76
C ASP A 129 -0.63 -2.53 20.40
N LEU A 130 -1.32 -3.39 19.66
CA LEU A 130 -1.98 -3.06 18.40
C LEU A 130 -3.48 -3.28 18.56
N THR A 131 -4.28 -2.38 18.00
CA THR A 131 -5.75 -2.47 17.98
C THR A 131 -6.28 -2.87 16.62
N SER A 132 -5.61 -2.43 15.55
CA SER A 132 -6.06 -2.68 14.19
C SER A 132 -4.94 -2.58 13.17
N MET A 133 -5.15 -3.22 12.03
CA MET A 133 -4.27 -3.16 10.86
C MET A 133 -5.09 -2.76 9.65
N CYS A 134 -4.78 -1.61 9.06
CA CYS A 134 -5.42 -1.12 7.84
C CYS A 134 -4.55 -1.40 6.62
N LEU A 135 -5.09 -2.16 5.68
CA LEU A 135 -4.39 -2.62 4.49
C LEU A 135 -4.88 -1.85 3.27
N THR A 136 -3.95 -1.35 2.48
CA THR A 136 -4.19 -0.67 1.20
C THR A 136 -3.40 -1.37 0.10
N ASP A 137 -4.08 -1.73 -0.98
CA ASP A 137 -3.47 -2.24 -2.20
C ASP A 137 -2.73 -1.10 -2.93
N LEU A 138 -1.43 -1.28 -3.15
CA LEU A 138 -0.59 -0.28 -3.82
C LEU A 138 -0.77 -0.27 -5.33
N ARG A 139 -1.42 -1.29 -5.91
CA ARG A 139 -1.62 -1.41 -7.35
C ARG A 139 -0.30 -1.28 -8.12
N ALA A 140 0.76 -1.93 -7.62
CA ALA A 140 2.10 -1.95 -8.19
C ALA A 140 2.20 -2.82 -9.48
N HIS A 141 1.25 -2.66 -10.41
CA HIS A 141 1.24 -3.30 -11.73
C HIS A 141 0.87 -2.28 -12.80
N ILE A 142 1.43 -2.42 -14.01
CA ILE A 142 1.19 -1.51 -15.15
C ILE A 142 -0.30 -1.43 -15.53
N ASP A 143 -0.93 -2.58 -15.71
CA ASP A 143 -2.33 -2.70 -16.12
C ASP A 143 -3.31 -2.73 -14.94
N ALA A 144 -2.87 -2.30 -13.74
CA ALA A 144 -3.73 -2.33 -12.56
C ALA A 144 -4.98 -1.46 -12.74
N GLU A 145 -6.15 -2.03 -12.47
CA GLU A 145 -7.42 -1.30 -12.54
C GLU A 145 -7.73 -0.60 -11.21
N HIS A 146 -7.84 0.73 -11.25
CA HIS A 146 -8.29 1.54 -10.12
C HIS A 146 -9.81 1.70 -10.17
N ARG A 147 -10.51 1.14 -9.18
CA ARG A 147 -11.98 1.10 -9.16
C ARG A 147 -12.56 1.97 -8.04
N HIS A 148 -13.43 2.90 -8.41
CA HIS A 148 -14.26 3.70 -7.51
C HIS A 148 -15.72 3.36 -7.72
N ILE A 149 -16.49 3.29 -6.63
CA ILE A 149 -17.88 2.90 -6.64
C ILE A 149 -18.64 3.84 -5.72
N SER A 150 -19.74 4.42 -6.20
CA SER A 150 -20.60 5.25 -5.36
C SER A 150 -21.45 4.42 -4.38
N PRO A 151 -21.91 5.03 -3.27
CA PRO A 151 -22.94 4.44 -2.43
C PRO A 151 -24.23 4.19 -3.21
N GLN A 152 -25.13 3.35 -2.68
CA GLN A 152 -26.48 3.15 -3.23
C GLN A 152 -27.37 4.36 -2.95
N ALA A 153 -27.06 5.48 -3.58
CA ALA A 153 -27.74 6.76 -3.44
C ALA A 153 -27.90 7.44 -4.80
N ASN A 154 -28.92 8.29 -4.91
CA ASN A 154 -29.11 9.16 -6.06
C ASN A 154 -28.14 10.33 -5.99
N GLY A 155 -27.33 10.51 -7.01
CA GLY A 155 -26.33 11.57 -7.05
C GLY A 155 -25.40 11.43 -8.24
N THR A 156 -24.28 12.15 -8.19
CA THR A 156 -23.30 12.19 -9.27
C THR A 156 -21.91 11.89 -8.72
N LEU A 157 -21.24 10.93 -9.35
CA LEU A 157 -19.85 10.58 -9.10
C LEU A 157 -18.96 11.45 -9.99
N LEU A 158 -18.07 12.20 -9.37
CA LEU A 158 -17.09 13.05 -10.04
C LEU A 158 -15.70 12.40 -9.93
N VAL A 159 -15.04 12.13 -11.06
CA VAL A 159 -13.72 11.50 -11.08
C VAL A 159 -12.72 12.30 -11.90
N THR A 160 -11.49 12.41 -11.40
CA THR A 160 -10.38 13.07 -12.10
C THR A 160 -9.04 12.38 -11.82
N PRO A 161 -8.09 12.33 -12.77
CA PRO A 161 -6.76 11.78 -12.51
C PRO A 161 -6.00 12.59 -11.48
N VAL A 162 -5.28 11.93 -10.59
CA VAL A 162 -4.39 12.60 -9.61
C VAL A 162 -3.33 13.41 -10.37
N ALA A 163 -3.21 14.70 -10.04
CA ALA A 163 -2.18 15.55 -10.62
C ALA A 163 -0.89 15.41 -9.81
N SER A 164 0.11 14.69 -10.35
CA SER A 164 1.44 14.64 -9.74
C SER A 164 2.55 14.96 -10.75
N LEU A 165 3.69 15.44 -10.26
CA LEU A 165 4.86 15.69 -11.11
C LEU A 165 5.43 14.40 -11.75
N GLN A 166 5.01 13.23 -11.28
CA GLN A 166 5.52 11.92 -11.68
C GLN A 166 4.51 11.10 -12.52
N THR A 167 3.29 11.61 -12.72
CA THR A 167 2.28 10.99 -13.60
C THR A 167 2.61 11.24 -15.07
N SER A 168 2.40 10.22 -15.92
CA SER A 168 2.57 10.34 -17.36
C SER A 168 1.64 11.41 -17.95
N LEU A 169 2.10 12.08 -19.01
CA LEU A 169 1.31 13.06 -19.77
C LEU A 169 0.30 12.38 -20.73
N GLU A 170 0.24 11.06 -20.75
CA GLU A 170 -0.70 10.31 -21.56
C GLU A 170 -2.14 10.47 -21.07
N ARG A 171 -3.10 10.16 -21.97
CA ARG A 171 -4.51 10.20 -21.62
C ARG A 171 -4.87 8.98 -20.78
N VAL A 172 -5.46 9.21 -19.61
CA VAL A 172 -5.99 8.15 -18.74
C VAL A 172 -7.25 7.58 -19.36
N THR A 173 -7.35 6.26 -19.40
CA THR A 173 -8.55 5.56 -19.85
C THR A 173 -9.45 5.36 -18.63
N VAL A 174 -10.71 5.77 -18.73
CA VAL A 174 -11.74 5.62 -17.69
C VAL A 174 -12.95 4.93 -18.29
N ASN A 175 -13.35 3.81 -17.72
CA ASN A 175 -14.56 3.08 -18.06
C ASN A 175 -15.63 3.36 -17.00
N ASP A 176 -16.78 3.89 -17.40
CA ASP A 176 -17.92 4.19 -16.51
C ASP A 176 -18.92 3.03 -16.40
N GLY A 177 -18.63 1.91 -17.05
CA GLY A 177 -19.49 0.72 -17.14
C GLY A 177 -20.38 0.69 -18.40
N LEU A 178 -20.55 1.83 -19.08
CA LEU A 178 -21.29 1.96 -20.34
C LEU A 178 -20.35 2.28 -21.50
N ASP A 179 -19.49 3.28 -21.31
CA ASP A 179 -18.56 3.83 -22.29
C ASP A 179 -17.14 3.95 -21.73
N THR A 180 -16.17 4.01 -22.64
CA THR A 180 -14.76 4.23 -22.31
C THR A 180 -14.31 5.61 -22.77
N HIS A 181 -13.89 6.43 -21.82
CA HIS A 181 -13.43 7.80 -22.01
C HIS A 181 -11.89 7.88 -21.94
N ARG A 182 -11.30 8.83 -22.67
CA ARG A 182 -9.86 9.11 -22.61
C ARG A 182 -9.64 10.56 -22.20
N ILE A 183 -9.27 10.75 -20.95
CA ILE A 183 -9.22 12.07 -20.29
C ILE A 183 -7.79 12.49 -19.93
N ARG A 184 -7.62 13.77 -19.63
CA ARG A 184 -6.34 14.37 -19.21
C ARG A 184 -6.44 14.80 -17.75
N THR A 185 -5.29 14.99 -17.10
CA THR A 185 -5.23 15.74 -15.84
C THR A 185 -5.92 17.10 -16.00
N GLY A 186 -6.68 17.50 -14.98
CA GLY A 186 -7.48 18.74 -15.00
C GLY A 186 -8.94 18.56 -15.47
N THR A 187 -9.27 17.46 -16.16
CA THR A 187 -10.65 17.19 -16.62
C THR A 187 -11.42 16.31 -15.63
N VAL A 188 -12.71 16.57 -15.49
CA VAL A 188 -13.62 15.80 -14.61
C VAL A 188 -14.66 15.07 -15.46
N ILE A 189 -14.92 13.80 -15.14
CA ILE A 189 -16.05 13.05 -15.66
C ILE A 189 -17.12 13.03 -14.58
N GLU A 190 -18.37 13.26 -15.00
CA GLU A 190 -19.56 13.12 -14.15
C GLU A 190 -20.30 11.84 -14.55
N ILE A 191 -20.60 10.98 -13.58
CA ILE A 191 -21.30 9.71 -13.78
C ILE A 191 -22.51 9.67 -12.85
N ASP A 192 -23.69 9.54 -13.44
CA ASP A 192 -24.94 9.48 -12.67
C ASP A 192 -25.05 8.17 -11.88
N SER A 193 -25.45 8.27 -10.62
CA SER A 193 -25.67 7.16 -9.69
C SER A 193 -27.12 7.14 -9.26
N ASN A 194 -27.68 5.94 -9.09
CA ASN A 194 -28.97 5.75 -8.44
C ASN A 194 -28.95 4.50 -7.53
N HIS A 195 -30.01 4.30 -6.74
CA HIS A 195 -30.09 3.19 -5.77
C HIS A 195 -29.97 1.79 -6.42
N GLU A 196 -30.49 1.60 -7.64
CA GLU A 196 -30.46 0.30 -8.34
C GLU A 196 -29.13 0.06 -9.05
N SER A 197 -28.56 1.11 -9.64
CA SER A 197 -27.31 1.10 -10.40
C SER A 197 -26.38 2.22 -9.91
N PRO A 198 -25.59 1.96 -8.85
CA PRO A 198 -24.56 2.87 -8.40
C PRO A 198 -23.50 3.11 -9.47
N ALA A 199 -23.03 4.35 -9.57
CA ALA A 199 -21.96 4.75 -10.46
C ALA A 199 -20.67 3.97 -10.15
N MET A 200 -19.98 3.57 -11.21
CA MET A 200 -18.67 2.93 -11.14
C MET A 200 -17.73 3.63 -12.09
N ALA A 201 -16.50 3.84 -11.67
CA ALA A 201 -15.42 4.28 -12.53
C ALA A 201 -14.23 3.34 -12.36
N THR A 202 -13.78 2.74 -13.46
CA THR A 202 -12.56 1.92 -13.51
C THR A 202 -11.54 2.64 -14.38
N SER A 203 -10.34 2.87 -13.87
CA SER A 203 -9.29 3.64 -14.57
C SER A 203 -7.95 2.92 -14.60
N SER A 204 -7.13 3.26 -15.60
CA SER A 204 -5.77 2.74 -15.76
C SER A 204 -4.71 3.45 -14.91
N MET A 205 -5.10 4.49 -14.17
CA MET A 205 -4.21 5.26 -13.28
C MET A 205 -4.99 5.67 -12.01
N PRO A 206 -4.29 6.04 -10.92
CA PRO A 206 -4.93 6.56 -9.72
C PRO A 206 -5.80 7.79 -9.99
N MET A 207 -7.01 7.78 -9.44
CA MET A 207 -8.00 8.85 -9.58
C MET A 207 -8.40 9.38 -8.21
N ARG A 208 -8.83 10.64 -8.17
CA ARG A 208 -9.61 11.19 -7.05
C ARG A 208 -11.08 11.15 -7.42
N ALA A 209 -11.92 10.73 -6.48
CA ALA A 209 -13.34 10.57 -6.68
C ALA A 209 -14.11 11.26 -5.56
N ILE A 210 -15.10 12.06 -5.91
CA ILE A 210 -16.06 12.66 -4.98
C ILE A 210 -17.46 12.23 -5.40
N PHE A 211 -18.30 11.92 -4.43
CA PHE A 211 -19.72 11.68 -4.69
C PHE A 211 -20.57 12.77 -4.09
N LEU A 212 -21.38 13.40 -4.94
CA LEU A 212 -22.31 14.46 -4.61
C LEU A 212 -23.74 13.90 -4.64
N GLN A 213 -24.39 13.88 -3.49
CA GLN A 213 -25.81 13.59 -3.34
C GLN A 213 -26.58 14.92 -3.33
N GLY A 214 -27.61 15.06 -4.17
CA GLY A 214 -28.48 16.24 -4.19
C GLY A 214 -27.77 17.55 -4.56
N ASP A 215 -28.15 18.64 -3.87
CA ASP A 215 -27.79 20.01 -4.25
C ASP A 215 -26.48 20.53 -3.60
N GLY A 216 -25.79 19.74 -2.78
CA GLY A 216 -24.55 20.15 -2.13
C GLY A 216 -24.19 19.38 -0.87
N GLY A 217 -22.99 19.62 -0.36
CA GLY A 217 -22.53 19.05 0.91
C GLY A 217 -21.11 19.45 1.28
N MET A 218 -20.59 18.84 2.34
CA MET A 218 -19.28 19.10 2.89
C MET A 218 -18.60 17.79 3.28
N THR A 219 -17.32 17.64 2.97
CA THR A 219 -16.49 16.48 3.35
C THR A 219 -15.09 16.94 3.75
N THR A 220 -14.49 16.29 4.75
CA THR A 220 -13.05 16.24 4.93
C THR A 220 -12.48 15.50 3.73
N PHE A 221 -11.47 16.09 3.10
CA PHE A 221 -10.93 15.61 1.83
C PHE A 221 -9.47 15.17 2.01
N ALA A 222 -9.19 13.90 1.68
CA ALA A 222 -7.87 13.34 1.85
C ALA A 222 -6.87 13.95 0.84
N PRO A 223 -5.61 14.16 1.24
CA PRO A 223 -4.54 14.55 0.32
C PRO A 223 -4.18 13.43 -0.64
N ASP A 224 -3.58 13.79 -1.78
CA ASP A 224 -3.14 12.84 -2.81
C ASP A 224 -2.01 11.92 -2.29
N SER A 225 -1.25 12.37 -1.28
CA SER A 225 -0.26 11.59 -0.55
C SER A 225 -0.38 11.90 0.95
N PRO A 226 -1.18 11.12 1.71
CA PRO A 226 -1.42 11.37 3.13
C PRO A 226 -0.22 10.97 4.00
N GLU A 227 0.11 11.83 4.94
CA GLU A 227 0.94 11.48 6.10
C GLU A 227 0.12 10.61 7.08
N PRO A 228 0.77 9.88 8.01
CA PRO A 228 0.06 9.00 8.96
C PRO A 228 -0.98 9.71 9.83
N THR A 229 -0.78 11.02 10.05
CA THR A 229 -1.69 11.94 10.76
C THR A 229 -2.92 12.34 9.94
N GLY A 230 -3.00 11.93 8.66
CA GLY A 230 -4.06 12.33 7.73
C GLY A 230 -3.87 13.73 7.13
N MET A 231 -2.82 14.45 7.50
CA MET A 231 -2.44 15.71 6.85
C MET A 231 -1.69 15.45 5.53
N GLY A 232 -1.65 16.43 4.64
CA GLY A 232 -0.84 16.35 3.42
C GLY A 232 -0.51 17.72 2.85
N ARG A 233 0.11 17.73 1.66
CA ARG A 233 0.61 18.95 1.00
C ARG A 233 0.03 19.20 -0.38
N GLY A 234 -0.71 18.25 -0.94
CA GLY A 234 -1.21 18.28 -2.31
C GLY A 234 -2.57 17.61 -2.38
N TRP A 235 -3.51 18.22 -3.11
CA TRP A 235 -4.85 17.70 -3.34
C TRP A 235 -5.26 17.97 -4.77
N THR A 236 -5.88 16.96 -5.39
CA THR A 236 -6.58 17.09 -6.66
C THR A 236 -8.08 16.91 -6.41
N ILE A 237 -8.86 18.00 -6.55
CA ILE A 237 -10.28 18.02 -6.18
C ILE A 237 -11.12 18.02 -7.47
N PRO A 238 -11.91 16.96 -7.75
CA PRO A 238 -12.91 17.04 -8.81
C PRO A 238 -14.06 17.95 -8.33
N ALA A 239 -14.32 19.02 -9.08
CA ALA A 239 -15.37 19.98 -8.74
C ALA A 239 -16.40 20.09 -9.86
N THR A 240 -17.68 20.16 -9.47
CA THR A 240 -18.79 20.41 -10.39
C THR A 240 -19.02 21.91 -10.61
N THR A 241 -19.94 22.26 -11.50
CA THR A 241 -20.36 23.65 -11.74
C THR A 241 -20.92 24.30 -10.48
N GLY A 242 -20.67 25.59 -10.29
CA GLY A 242 -21.13 26.35 -9.13
C GLY A 242 -20.01 26.69 -8.16
N ASN A 243 -20.34 26.83 -6.88
CA ASN A 243 -19.39 27.27 -5.86
C ASN A 243 -18.72 26.08 -5.16
N THR A 244 -17.40 26.11 -5.10
CA THR A 244 -16.59 25.20 -4.28
C THR A 244 -15.84 26.03 -3.25
N THR A 245 -16.09 25.78 -1.97
CA THR A 245 -15.37 26.41 -0.86
C THR A 245 -14.35 25.43 -0.30
N ILE A 246 -13.10 25.89 -0.20
CA ILE A 246 -11.96 25.10 0.28
C ILE A 246 -11.50 25.74 1.58
N THR A 247 -11.50 24.94 2.65
CA THR A 247 -10.97 25.33 3.97
C THR A 247 -9.76 24.47 4.29
N LEU A 248 -8.59 25.09 4.33
CA LEU A 248 -7.34 24.48 4.76
C LEU A 248 -7.03 24.91 6.19
N TYR A 249 -6.59 23.99 7.04
CA TYR A 249 -6.18 24.31 8.41
C TYR A 249 -5.04 23.44 8.93
N SER A 250 -4.19 24.01 9.78
CA SER A 250 -3.02 23.35 10.38
C SER A 250 -2.62 24.06 11.68
N THR A 251 -1.56 23.56 12.34
CA THR A 251 -0.87 24.23 13.44
C THR A 251 0.35 25.03 12.96
N GLY A 252 0.88 24.69 11.78
CA GLY A 252 2.00 25.38 11.12
C GLY A 252 1.53 26.47 10.18
N THR A 253 2.27 27.57 10.06
CA THR A 253 2.00 28.59 9.03
C THR A 253 2.34 28.05 7.65
N PHE A 254 1.45 28.24 6.68
CA PHE A 254 1.65 27.79 5.31
C PHE A 254 1.20 28.83 4.29
N THR A 255 1.71 28.69 3.08
CA THR A 255 1.18 29.35 1.89
C THR A 255 0.48 28.28 1.06
N ALA A 256 -0.76 28.54 0.67
CA ALA A 256 -1.54 27.72 -0.23
C ALA A 256 -1.44 28.28 -1.66
N VAL A 257 -1.19 27.41 -2.64
CA VAL A 257 -1.24 27.73 -4.06
C VAL A 257 -2.35 26.88 -4.67
N ILE A 258 -3.30 27.54 -5.33
CA ILE A 258 -4.49 26.93 -5.91
C ILE A 258 -4.49 27.19 -7.41
N HIS A 259 -4.52 26.12 -8.19
CA HIS A 259 -4.64 26.15 -9.63
C HIS A 259 -6.06 25.73 -10.05
N THR A 260 -6.66 26.54 -10.90
CA THR A 260 -7.99 26.29 -11.47
C THR A 260 -7.94 26.67 -12.95
N GLY A 261 -7.72 25.67 -13.80
CA GLY A 261 -7.46 25.88 -15.22
C GLY A 261 -6.23 26.78 -15.40
N ASP A 262 -6.38 27.87 -16.14
CA ASP A 262 -5.30 28.82 -16.38
C ASP A 262 -5.09 29.84 -15.22
N THR A 263 -5.93 29.79 -14.18
CA THR A 263 -5.87 30.72 -13.06
C THR A 263 -5.06 30.12 -11.91
N THR A 264 -4.10 30.89 -11.40
CA THR A 264 -3.33 30.53 -10.20
C THR A 264 -3.54 31.59 -9.13
N GLN A 265 -3.89 31.15 -7.92
CA GLN A 265 -4.00 32.01 -6.74
C GLN A 265 -3.02 31.54 -5.67
N SER A 266 -2.40 32.47 -4.96
CA SER A 266 -1.53 32.18 -3.82
C SER A 266 -2.04 32.96 -2.61
N LEU A 267 -2.23 32.24 -1.50
CA LEU A 267 -2.85 32.74 -0.28
C LEU A 267 -1.98 32.35 0.92
N ASP A 268 -1.66 33.32 1.76
CA ASP A 268 -0.96 33.07 3.02
C ASP A 268 -1.95 32.73 4.14
N SER A 269 -1.61 31.75 4.99
CA SER A 269 -2.45 31.35 6.10
C SER A 269 -2.63 32.46 7.13
N ALA A 270 -3.88 32.74 7.52
CA ALA A 270 -4.19 33.56 8.67
C ALA A 270 -3.89 32.80 9.96
N VAL A 271 -3.30 33.47 10.95
CA VAL A 271 -2.97 32.88 12.26
C VAL A 271 -4.00 33.34 13.29
N GLN A 272 -4.59 32.39 14.02
CA GLN A 272 -5.43 32.66 15.17
C GLN A 272 -4.83 31.99 16.41
N SER A 273 -4.68 32.77 17.48
CA SER A 273 -4.21 32.25 18.78
C SER A 273 -5.35 31.53 19.49
N THR A 274 -5.09 30.32 19.94
CA THR A 274 -6.02 29.46 20.68
C THR A 274 -5.36 28.97 21.98
N VAL A 275 -6.12 28.31 22.83
CA VAL A 275 -5.56 27.64 24.02
C VAL A 275 -5.35 26.18 23.64
N GLU A 276 -4.10 25.70 23.78
CA GLU A 276 -3.75 24.30 23.55
C GLU A 276 -4.22 23.40 24.71
N PRO A 277 -4.32 22.07 24.49
CA PRO A 277 -4.70 21.08 25.51
C PRO A 277 -3.92 21.17 26.82
N ASP A 278 -2.65 21.57 26.76
CA ASP A 278 -1.76 21.71 27.92
C ASP A 278 -1.94 23.04 28.67
N GLY A 279 -2.90 23.87 28.24
CA GLY A 279 -3.13 25.22 28.74
C GLY A 279 -2.15 26.27 28.21
N SER A 280 -1.26 25.91 27.28
CA SER A 280 -0.35 26.83 26.62
C SER A 280 -1.08 27.64 25.52
N GLN A 281 -0.39 28.66 25.00
CA GLN A 281 -0.91 29.41 23.86
C GLN A 281 -0.59 28.65 22.58
N GLY A 282 -1.62 28.00 22.06
CA GLY A 282 -1.59 27.36 20.75
C GLY A 282 -1.87 28.32 19.61
N ARG A 283 -1.67 27.81 18.40
CA ARG A 283 -2.07 28.50 17.18
C ARG A 283 -2.77 27.55 16.23
N ILE A 284 -3.81 28.05 15.60
CA ILE A 284 -4.39 27.47 14.41
C ILE A 284 -4.14 28.41 13.25
N THR A 285 -3.77 27.84 12.12
CA THR A 285 -3.58 28.54 10.86
C THR A 285 -4.64 28.07 9.89
N MET A 286 -5.21 29.00 9.13
CA MET A 286 -6.26 28.67 8.17
C MET A 286 -6.17 29.48 6.88
N VAL A 287 -6.68 28.89 5.80
CA VAL A 287 -7.02 29.57 4.54
C VAL A 287 -8.40 29.10 4.14
N GLU A 288 -9.32 30.02 3.92
CA GLU A 288 -10.64 29.75 3.35
C GLU A 288 -10.79 30.55 2.06
N THR A 289 -11.23 29.89 0.99
CA THR A 289 -11.51 30.54 -0.29
C THR A 289 -12.68 29.87 -1.00
N THR A 290 -13.46 30.65 -1.74
CA THR A 290 -14.57 30.15 -2.57
C THR A 290 -14.26 30.41 -4.03
N ILE A 291 -14.36 29.36 -4.84
CA ILE A 291 -14.10 29.35 -6.27
C ILE A 291 -15.43 29.06 -6.98
N THR A 292 -15.79 29.91 -7.94
CA THR A 292 -16.99 29.71 -8.77
C THR A 292 -16.58 29.17 -10.13
N LEU A 293 -17.10 27.99 -10.47
CA LEU A 293 -16.82 27.28 -11.72
C LEU A 293 -18.01 27.36 -12.67
N ALA A 294 -17.74 27.64 -13.95
CA ALA A 294 -18.76 27.66 -15.00
C ALA A 294 -18.98 26.29 -15.66
N GLU A 295 -17.96 25.43 -15.60
CA GLU A 295 -17.97 24.04 -16.07
C GLU A 295 -17.21 23.16 -15.05
N SER A 296 -17.52 21.86 -15.03
CA SER A 296 -16.88 20.92 -14.12
C SER A 296 -15.42 20.71 -14.48
N MET A 297 -14.52 20.87 -13.51
CA MET A 297 -13.07 20.82 -13.71
C MET A 297 -12.34 20.48 -12.41
N ALA A 298 -11.09 20.03 -12.52
CA ALA A 298 -10.29 19.73 -11.33
C ALA A 298 -9.64 21.01 -10.79
N ILE A 299 -9.57 21.09 -9.45
CA ILE A 299 -8.85 22.12 -8.71
C ILE A 299 -7.63 21.47 -8.08
N GLU A 300 -6.44 21.97 -8.38
CA GLU A 300 -5.21 21.49 -7.76
C GLU A 300 -4.80 22.45 -6.64
N VAL A 301 -4.55 21.92 -5.45
CA VAL A 301 -4.18 22.70 -4.27
C VAL A 301 -2.86 22.17 -3.74
N THR A 302 -1.91 23.05 -3.47
CA THR A 302 -0.64 22.70 -2.83
C THR A 302 -0.34 23.62 -1.65
N THR A 303 0.28 23.08 -0.60
CA THR A 303 0.69 23.85 0.59
C THR A 303 2.16 23.65 0.91
N SER A 304 2.78 24.67 1.51
CA SER A 304 4.19 24.60 1.92
C SER A 304 4.45 23.70 3.14
N THR A 305 3.45 23.52 4.01
CA THR A 305 3.49 22.59 5.15
C THR A 305 2.25 21.69 5.15
N PRO A 306 2.29 20.53 5.83
CA PRO A 306 1.12 19.66 5.95
C PRO A 306 -0.09 20.37 6.58
N ALA A 307 -1.27 20.14 6.00
CA ALA A 307 -2.53 20.68 6.48
C ALA A 307 -3.66 19.65 6.28
N HIS A 308 -4.79 19.87 6.94
CA HIS A 308 -6.06 19.21 6.64
C HIS A 308 -6.90 20.09 5.71
N MET A 309 -7.82 19.45 4.98
CA MET A 309 -8.72 20.13 4.05
C MET A 309 -10.17 19.69 4.29
N ILE A 310 -11.07 20.67 4.32
CA ILE A 310 -12.51 20.47 4.19
C ILE A 310 -12.97 21.14 2.90
N VAL A 311 -13.72 20.40 2.10
CA VAL A 311 -14.28 20.84 0.84
C VAL A 311 -15.80 20.91 0.98
N LYS A 312 -16.38 22.03 0.57
CA LYS A 312 -17.83 22.22 0.46
C LYS A 312 -18.17 22.54 -0.99
N GLN A 313 -19.06 21.76 -1.59
CA GLN A 313 -19.51 21.95 -2.97
C GLN A 313 -21.03 22.01 -3.05
N GLY A 314 -21.54 22.72 -4.06
CA GLY A 314 -22.96 22.82 -4.37
C GLY A 314 -23.61 24.13 -3.95
N GLU A 315 -24.91 24.22 -4.14
CA GLU A 315 -25.72 25.40 -3.83
C GLU A 315 -26.22 25.39 -2.37
N SER A 316 -26.32 24.19 -1.76
CA SER A 316 -26.77 24.07 -0.37
C SER A 316 -25.71 24.52 0.64
N THR A 317 -26.15 25.19 1.69
CA THR A 317 -25.30 25.51 2.85
C THR A 317 -25.20 24.36 3.85
N SER A 318 -26.00 23.30 3.70
CA SER A 318 -26.05 22.15 4.60
C SER A 318 -24.91 21.16 4.35
N GLY A 319 -24.46 20.49 5.40
CA GLY A 319 -23.49 19.41 5.30
C GLY A 319 -22.91 19.06 6.66
N SER A 320 -22.30 17.88 6.74
CA SER A 320 -21.53 17.47 7.91
C SER A 320 -20.39 16.56 7.49
N THR A 321 -19.27 16.64 8.20
CA THR A 321 -18.15 15.72 8.00
C THR A 321 -17.41 15.45 9.30
N ALA A 322 -16.84 14.26 9.43
CA ALA A 322 -15.96 13.88 10.51
C ALA A 322 -14.65 14.68 10.49
N LEU A 323 -14.16 15.03 11.68
CA LEU A 323 -12.81 15.52 11.90
C LEU A 323 -11.86 14.37 12.16
N LEU A 324 -10.61 14.53 11.74
CA LEU A 324 -9.54 13.62 12.09
C LEU A 324 -8.88 14.08 13.38
N ASP A 325 -8.58 13.13 14.26
CA ASP A 325 -7.63 13.31 15.35
C ASP A 325 -6.26 13.69 14.75
N GLN A 326 -5.40 14.32 15.54
CA GLN A 326 -3.99 14.51 15.22
C GLN A 326 -3.27 13.22 14.79
N THR A 327 -3.76 12.06 15.21
CA THR A 327 -3.22 10.76 14.80
C THR A 327 -3.78 10.21 13.48
N GLY A 328 -4.69 10.95 12.82
CA GLY A 328 -5.33 10.57 11.56
C GLY A 328 -6.48 9.57 11.69
N SER A 329 -6.91 9.25 12.92
CA SER A 329 -8.13 8.47 13.17
C SER A 329 -9.36 9.37 13.28
N THR A 330 -10.55 8.86 12.97
CA THR A 330 -11.81 9.59 13.22
C THR A 330 -12.40 9.33 14.61
N SER A 331 -11.85 8.36 15.34
CA SER A 331 -12.17 8.09 16.74
C SER A 331 -10.90 8.26 17.56
N GLY A 332 -10.86 9.27 18.41
CA GLY A 332 -9.65 9.65 19.10
C GLY A 332 -9.93 10.58 20.26
N THR A 333 -8.89 11.20 20.80
CA THR A 333 -8.97 12.07 21.97
C THR A 333 -8.67 13.53 21.68
N ASN A 334 -7.91 13.84 20.62
CA ASN A 334 -7.35 15.16 20.33
C ASN A 334 -7.67 15.63 18.91
N PHE A 335 -8.58 16.59 18.76
CA PHE A 335 -8.98 17.10 17.45
C PHE A 335 -8.63 18.57 17.26
N LEU A 336 -8.29 18.92 16.02
CA LEU A 336 -8.16 20.30 15.56
C LEU A 336 -9.38 20.62 14.67
N PHE A 337 -10.00 21.79 14.88
CA PHE A 337 -11.10 22.24 14.03
C PHE A 337 -10.89 23.68 13.54
N PRO A 338 -11.19 23.97 12.25
CA PRO A 338 -11.01 25.29 11.67
C PRO A 338 -11.99 26.31 12.29
N PRO A 339 -11.63 27.60 12.28
CA PRO A 339 -12.56 28.67 12.60
C PRO A 339 -13.71 28.71 11.60
N SER A 340 -14.92 28.43 12.07
CA SER A 340 -16.13 28.49 11.25
C SER A 340 -17.33 29.01 12.05
N SER A 341 -18.46 29.22 11.38
CA SER A 341 -19.75 29.47 12.02
C SER A 341 -20.54 28.18 12.28
N ASP A 342 -19.98 27.03 11.89
CA ASP A 342 -20.62 25.74 12.00
C ASP A 342 -20.56 25.22 13.44
N GLU A 343 -21.41 24.26 13.75
CA GLU A 343 -21.50 23.67 15.08
C GLU A 343 -20.73 22.35 15.15
N LEU A 344 -20.31 21.98 16.36
CA LEU A 344 -19.62 20.72 16.63
C LEU A 344 -20.61 19.69 17.15
N LEU A 345 -20.55 18.48 16.60
CA LEU A 345 -21.29 17.33 17.07
C LEU A 345 -20.29 16.28 17.57
N ILE A 346 -20.39 15.94 18.85
CA ILE A 346 -19.44 15.05 19.53
C ILE A 346 -20.20 13.80 19.99
N HIS A 347 -19.80 12.65 19.45
CA HIS A 347 -20.37 11.35 19.77
C HIS A 347 -19.46 10.63 20.76
N ASN A 348 -20.01 10.17 21.89
CA ASN A 348 -19.31 9.33 22.83
C ASN A 348 -19.77 7.87 22.70
N PRO A 349 -19.04 7.00 21.98
CA PRO A 349 -19.41 5.59 21.84
C PRO A 349 -19.23 4.79 23.15
N GLY A 350 -18.53 5.35 24.14
CA GLY A 350 -18.20 4.70 25.39
C GLY A 350 -19.41 4.37 26.28
N LEU A 351 -19.22 3.36 27.14
CA LEU A 351 -20.20 2.95 28.16
C LEU A 351 -20.29 3.89 29.36
N LEU A 352 -19.34 4.83 29.46
CA LEU A 352 -19.25 5.80 30.55
C LEU A 352 -19.31 7.21 29.96
N SER A 353 -19.80 8.15 30.75
CA SER A 353 -19.74 9.57 30.39
C SER A 353 -18.29 10.05 30.31
N THR A 354 -18.00 10.92 29.35
CA THR A 354 -16.68 11.50 29.16
C THR A 354 -16.71 13.01 29.25
N SER A 355 -15.62 13.60 29.73
CA SER A 355 -15.40 15.04 29.71
C SER A 355 -14.67 15.42 28.44
N VAL A 356 -15.19 16.43 27.75
CA VAL A 356 -14.62 17.02 26.54
C VAL A 356 -14.30 18.48 26.83
N GLU A 357 -13.04 18.86 26.70
CA GLU A 357 -12.55 20.21 26.79
C GLU A 357 -12.47 20.83 25.39
N ILE A 358 -13.06 22.02 25.22
CA ILE A 358 -13.02 22.79 23.98
C ILE A 358 -12.51 24.18 24.32
N ASN A 359 -11.33 24.54 23.83
CA ASN A 359 -10.70 25.85 24.08
C ASN A 359 -10.71 26.27 25.57
N GLY A 360 -10.48 25.32 26.50
CA GLY A 360 -10.48 25.56 27.95
C GLY A 360 -11.83 25.46 28.67
N LEU A 361 -12.91 25.13 27.95
CA LEU A 361 -14.25 24.93 28.51
C LEU A 361 -14.62 23.45 28.53
N TYR A 362 -15.04 22.94 29.70
CA TYR A 362 -15.42 21.54 29.87
C TYR A 362 -16.90 21.30 29.61
N HIS A 363 -17.17 20.32 28.76
CA HIS A 363 -18.48 19.76 28.46
C HIS A 363 -18.51 18.28 28.89
N SER A 364 -19.64 17.81 29.40
CA SER A 364 -19.82 16.39 29.71
C SER A 364 -20.71 15.77 28.65
N VAL A 365 -20.24 14.69 28.03
CA VAL A 365 -21.03 13.89 27.07
C VAL A 365 -21.44 12.60 27.78
N GLY A 366 -22.74 12.27 27.74
CA GLY A 366 -23.28 11.06 28.35
C GLY A 366 -22.69 9.78 27.77
N ALA A 367 -22.86 8.67 28.48
CA ALA A 367 -22.54 7.35 27.93
C ALA A 367 -23.46 7.03 26.75
N ARG A 368 -22.89 6.59 25.64
CA ARG A 368 -23.62 6.32 24.40
C ARG A 368 -24.52 7.47 23.97
N ASP A 369 -24.03 8.70 24.12
CA ASP A 369 -24.79 9.92 23.86
C ASP A 369 -24.03 10.87 22.92
N THR A 370 -24.75 11.85 22.39
CA THR A 370 -24.21 12.87 21.48
C THR A 370 -24.44 14.26 22.06
N ALA A 371 -23.40 15.08 22.06
CA ALA A 371 -23.50 16.49 22.44
C ALA A 371 -23.32 17.38 21.21
N ARG A 372 -24.20 18.37 21.07
CA ARG A 372 -24.09 19.44 20.07
C ARG A 372 -23.66 20.73 20.73
N ILE A 373 -22.62 21.34 20.20
CA ILE A 373 -21.95 22.49 20.80
C ILE A 373 -21.90 23.61 19.77
N ALA A 374 -22.62 24.70 20.09
CA ALA A 374 -22.60 25.90 19.27
C ALA A 374 -21.30 26.68 19.49
N MET A 375 -20.60 26.99 18.40
CA MET A 375 -19.38 27.76 18.43
C MET A 375 -19.69 29.26 18.34
N ALA A 376 -18.89 30.10 19.01
CA ALA A 376 -18.95 31.53 18.74
C ALA A 376 -18.37 31.79 17.34
N SER A 377 -19.04 32.64 16.55
CA SER A 377 -18.67 32.93 15.17
C SER A 377 -17.18 33.22 15.00
N GLY A 378 -16.50 32.45 14.15
CA GLY A 378 -15.07 32.64 13.83
C GLY A 378 -14.11 32.12 14.91
N GLN A 379 -14.56 31.22 15.79
CA GLN A 379 -13.67 30.48 16.68
C GLN A 379 -13.26 29.14 16.06
N GLY A 380 -11.96 28.90 15.96
CA GLY A 380 -11.38 27.57 15.79
C GLY A 380 -10.66 27.12 17.06
N GLY A 381 -10.07 25.93 17.02
CA GLY A 381 -9.16 25.49 18.08
C GLY A 381 -9.14 24.00 18.33
N TRP A 382 -9.09 23.63 19.60
CA TRP A 382 -8.77 22.29 20.06
C TRP A 382 -9.94 21.63 20.79
N ILE A 383 -10.11 20.33 20.54
CA ILE A 383 -10.99 19.46 21.31
C ILE A 383 -10.10 18.40 21.97
N VAL A 384 -10.23 18.25 23.28
CA VAL A 384 -9.52 17.23 24.06
C VAL A 384 -10.55 16.45 24.85
N SER A 385 -10.45 15.14 24.87
CA SER A 385 -11.41 14.31 25.60
C SER A 385 -10.71 13.30 26.49
N GLY A 386 -11.34 12.99 27.63
CA GLY A 386 -10.80 12.01 28.58
C GLY A 386 -10.97 10.54 28.13
N SER A 387 -11.71 10.31 27.05
CA SER A 387 -11.89 9.00 26.42
C SER A 387 -12.18 9.18 24.93
N PRO A 388 -12.02 8.14 24.11
CA PRO A 388 -12.21 8.25 22.65
C PRO A 388 -13.62 8.73 22.29
N VAL A 389 -13.69 9.76 21.43
CA VAL A 389 -14.92 10.33 20.87
C VAL A 389 -14.79 10.46 19.35
N GLN A 390 -15.92 10.65 18.68
CA GLN A 390 -15.95 11.05 17.26
C GLN A 390 -16.48 12.48 17.17
N ALA A 391 -15.73 13.37 16.52
CA ALA A 391 -16.10 14.77 16.35
C ALA A 391 -16.47 15.05 14.89
N HIS A 392 -17.59 15.75 14.67
CA HIS A 392 -18.03 16.20 13.36
C HIS A 392 -18.30 17.69 13.35
N ILE A 393 -18.02 18.35 12.23
CA ILE A 393 -18.53 19.69 11.94
C ILE A 393 -19.88 19.54 11.25
N VAL A 394 -20.86 20.33 11.65
CA VAL A 394 -22.23 20.31 11.14
C VAL A 394 -22.68 21.74 10.84
N ALA A 395 -23.09 22.00 9.60
CA ALA A 395 -23.61 23.30 9.20
C ALA A 395 -25.05 23.55 9.66
N ASP A 396 -25.91 22.51 9.66
CA ASP A 396 -27.36 22.65 9.92
C ASP A 396 -27.97 21.46 10.70
N GLY A 397 -29.00 21.72 11.51
CA GLY A 397 -29.81 20.69 12.19
C GLY A 397 -30.32 21.12 13.58
N THR A 398 -30.86 20.19 14.36
CA THR A 398 -31.30 20.45 15.75
C THR A 398 -30.91 19.32 16.68
N GLU A 399 -30.33 19.63 17.85
CA GLU A 399 -29.88 18.61 18.82
C GLU A 399 -29.00 17.54 18.15
N ALA A 400 -29.31 16.25 18.30
CA ALA A 400 -28.57 15.15 17.66
C ALA A 400 -28.91 14.95 16.17
N SER A 401 -29.87 15.69 15.61
CA SER A 401 -30.31 15.53 14.22
C SER A 401 -29.46 16.34 13.24
N ARG A 402 -29.29 15.81 12.04
CA ARG A 402 -28.63 16.47 10.91
C ARG A 402 -29.68 16.75 9.83
N THR A 403 -29.68 17.93 9.21
CA THR A 403 -30.66 18.24 8.16
C THR A 403 -30.36 17.46 6.88
N ALA A 404 -29.12 17.59 6.41
CA ALA A 404 -28.61 16.92 5.23
C ALA A 404 -27.09 16.69 5.35
N SER A 405 -26.61 15.48 5.09
CA SER A 405 -25.18 15.12 5.04
C SER A 405 -24.97 13.72 4.47
N LEU A 406 -23.80 13.46 3.90
CA LEU A 406 -23.35 12.12 3.53
C LEU A 406 -21.93 11.94 4.06
N ASP A 407 -21.67 10.85 4.78
CA ASP A 407 -20.36 10.57 5.38
C ASP A 407 -20.13 9.06 5.48
N TYR A 408 -18.90 8.65 5.83
CA TYR A 408 -18.67 7.28 6.26
C TYR A 408 -19.22 7.07 7.67
N LEU A 409 -19.78 5.88 7.93
CA LEU A 409 -19.98 5.43 9.29
C LEU A 409 -18.65 4.89 9.81
N HIS A 410 -17.86 5.77 10.42
CA HIS A 410 -16.55 5.44 10.96
C HIS A 410 -16.65 4.43 12.11
N SER A 411 -15.94 3.31 12.01
CA SER A 411 -15.97 2.32 13.07
C SER A 411 -15.30 2.84 14.35
N THR A 412 -15.87 2.46 15.49
CA THR A 412 -15.32 2.72 16.81
C THR A 412 -14.23 1.74 17.23
N SER A 413 -14.06 0.62 16.52
CA SER A 413 -13.04 -0.40 16.83
C SER A 413 -11.73 -0.16 16.09
N THR A 414 -11.81 0.30 14.83
CA THR A 414 -10.63 0.63 14.03
C THR A 414 -10.36 2.13 13.97
N GLY A 415 -11.37 2.97 14.24
CA GLY A 415 -11.29 4.42 14.08
C GLY A 415 -11.12 4.88 12.62
N ARG A 416 -11.58 4.06 11.66
CA ARG A 416 -11.35 4.23 10.21
C ARG A 416 -12.64 3.97 9.40
N THR A 417 -12.57 4.01 8.07
CA THR A 417 -13.75 3.94 7.18
C THR A 417 -14.29 2.52 6.99
N SER A 418 -13.49 1.51 7.31
CA SER A 418 -13.90 0.10 7.33
C SER A 418 -13.49 -0.58 8.63
N ALA A 419 -14.18 -1.66 8.95
CA ALA A 419 -13.91 -2.54 10.09
C ALA A 419 -14.62 -3.88 9.89
N SER A 420 -14.49 -4.78 10.85
CA SER A 420 -15.35 -5.95 11.03
C SER A 420 -16.46 -5.71 12.05
N THR A 421 -16.25 -4.81 13.02
CA THR A 421 -17.27 -4.45 14.01
C THR A 421 -17.56 -2.94 14.07
N TRP A 422 -18.79 -2.60 14.48
CA TRP A 422 -19.26 -1.23 14.70
C TRP A 422 -20.09 -1.15 15.97
N SER A 423 -19.92 -0.07 16.74
CA SER A 423 -20.82 0.28 17.85
C SER A 423 -21.01 1.81 17.86
N ASN A 424 -21.74 2.32 16.88
CA ASN A 424 -21.91 3.75 16.68
C ASN A 424 -23.24 4.25 17.26
N ILE A 425 -23.22 5.54 17.62
CA ILE A 425 -24.43 6.34 17.77
C ILE A 425 -24.57 7.15 16.50
N VAL A 426 -25.75 7.12 15.92
CA VAL A 426 -26.05 7.87 14.70
C VAL A 426 -27.16 8.86 14.96
N GLY A 427 -27.08 10.03 14.32
CA GLY A 427 -28.16 11.01 14.32
C GLY A 427 -29.34 10.54 13.46
N GLY A 428 -30.47 11.24 13.58
CA GLY A 428 -31.59 11.15 12.65
C GLY A 428 -31.65 12.38 11.74
N SER A 429 -32.55 12.35 10.77
CA SER A 429 -32.92 13.53 9.98
C SER A 429 -34.44 13.61 9.83
N PRO A 430 -35.03 14.82 9.90
CA PRO A 430 -36.42 15.05 9.53
C PRO A 430 -36.78 14.60 8.10
N HIS A 431 -35.78 14.51 7.22
CA HIS A 431 -35.94 14.12 5.81
C HIS A 431 -35.62 12.64 5.57
N GLY A 432 -35.42 11.85 6.63
CA GLY A 432 -35.04 10.45 6.53
C GLY A 432 -33.52 10.25 6.51
N SER A 433 -33.09 9.05 6.83
CA SER A 433 -31.68 8.66 6.89
C SER A 433 -31.51 7.24 6.36
N GLU A 434 -30.36 6.98 5.78
CA GLU A 434 -30.04 5.71 5.15
C GLU A 434 -28.61 5.28 5.48
N LEU A 435 -28.47 4.06 5.97
CA LEU A 435 -27.19 3.37 6.10
C LEU A 435 -27.01 2.48 4.87
N MET A 436 -25.89 2.60 4.19
CA MET A 436 -25.53 1.80 3.01
C MET A 436 -24.24 1.06 3.31
N ILE A 437 -24.23 -0.26 3.11
CA ILE A 437 -23.09 -1.12 3.44
C ILE A 437 -22.60 -1.78 2.17
N GLN A 438 -21.29 -1.81 2.00
CA GLN A 438 -20.62 -2.32 0.82
C GLN A 438 -19.54 -3.34 1.19
N ARG A 439 -19.57 -4.49 0.49
CA ARG A 439 -18.52 -5.51 0.50
C ARG A 439 -17.23 -4.97 -0.10
N LEU A 440 -16.11 -5.18 0.58
CA LEU A 440 -14.78 -4.81 0.07
C LEU A 440 -14.01 -6.00 -0.50
N GLY A 441 -14.11 -7.18 0.12
CA GLY A 441 -13.29 -8.35 -0.22
C GLY A 441 -14.11 -9.62 -0.31
N HIS A 442 -14.08 -10.44 0.75
CA HIS A 442 -14.81 -11.71 0.81
C HIS A 442 -16.32 -11.53 0.95
N ASP A 443 -17.06 -12.61 0.71
CA ASP A 443 -18.46 -12.68 1.13
C ASP A 443 -18.56 -12.60 2.65
N VAL A 444 -19.62 -11.97 3.14
CA VAL A 444 -19.75 -11.62 4.55
C VAL A 444 -21.19 -11.86 5.02
N ASN A 445 -21.33 -12.49 6.18
CA ASN A 445 -22.57 -12.49 6.95
C ASN A 445 -22.53 -11.28 7.86
N LEU A 446 -23.44 -10.33 7.63
CA LEU A 446 -23.61 -9.17 8.45
C LEU A 446 -24.70 -9.43 9.48
N GLU A 447 -24.34 -9.42 10.76
CA GLU A 447 -25.28 -9.32 11.86
C GLU A 447 -25.47 -7.85 12.22
N HIS A 448 -26.72 -7.40 12.30
CA HIS A 448 -27.05 -6.03 12.64
C HIS A 448 -28.10 -5.97 13.75
N LEU A 449 -27.85 -5.09 14.73
CA LEU A 449 -28.76 -4.72 15.79
C LEU A 449 -28.89 -3.20 15.85
N ASP A 450 -30.12 -2.71 15.65
CA ASP A 450 -30.47 -1.31 15.88
C ASP A 450 -31.56 -1.16 16.95
N ASN A 451 -31.65 0.04 17.51
CA ASN A 451 -32.78 0.48 18.32
C ASN A 451 -33.56 1.64 17.67
N ILE A 452 -33.29 1.93 16.39
CA ILE A 452 -33.90 3.02 15.62
C ILE A 452 -35.32 2.62 15.22
N ALA A 453 -35.58 1.32 15.06
CA ALA A 453 -36.91 0.71 15.02
C ALA A 453 -37.04 -0.36 16.13
N PRO A 454 -38.26 -0.75 16.58
CA PRO A 454 -38.43 -1.86 17.52
C PRO A 454 -37.89 -3.16 16.90
N SER A 455 -36.71 -3.56 17.35
CA SER A 455 -35.77 -4.54 16.78
C SER A 455 -36.31 -5.97 16.53
N LEU A 456 -35.85 -6.58 15.45
CA LEU A 456 -35.40 -7.97 15.42
C LEU A 456 -33.94 -7.96 14.94
N ALA A 457 -33.01 -8.61 15.64
CA ALA A 457 -31.67 -8.85 15.10
C ALA A 457 -31.82 -9.56 13.74
N SER A 458 -31.11 -9.09 12.73
CA SER A 458 -31.15 -9.65 11.38
C SER A 458 -29.76 -10.03 10.93
N THR A 459 -29.65 -11.22 10.34
CA THR A 459 -28.44 -11.68 9.68
C THR A 459 -28.68 -11.65 8.17
N THR A 460 -27.86 -10.92 7.44
CA THR A 460 -27.95 -10.78 5.98
C THR A 460 -26.61 -11.14 5.34
N THR A 461 -26.62 -11.99 4.32
CA THR A 461 -25.40 -12.31 3.57
C THR A 461 -25.20 -11.31 2.44
N ILE A 462 -24.03 -10.66 2.44
CA ILE A 462 -23.56 -9.79 1.36
C ILE A 462 -22.51 -10.58 0.56
N ASN A 463 -22.78 -10.80 -0.73
CA ASN A 463 -21.91 -11.62 -1.60
C ASN A 463 -21.65 -10.92 -2.93
N GLU A 464 -20.86 -11.51 -3.80
CA GLU A 464 -20.55 -10.92 -5.11
C GLU A 464 -21.80 -10.56 -5.95
N SER A 465 -22.86 -11.39 -5.90
CA SER A 465 -24.10 -11.15 -6.66
C SER A 465 -24.99 -10.06 -6.05
N SER A 466 -24.86 -9.81 -4.76
CA SER A 466 -25.54 -8.74 -4.02
C SER A 466 -24.53 -8.09 -3.06
N PRO A 467 -23.61 -7.26 -3.60
CA PRO A 467 -22.43 -6.80 -2.87
C PRO A 467 -22.72 -5.64 -1.91
N ARG A 468 -24.00 -5.29 -1.73
CA ARG A 468 -24.45 -4.11 -1.00
C ARG A 468 -25.78 -4.37 -0.31
N MET A 469 -26.02 -3.65 0.78
CA MET A 469 -27.32 -3.56 1.42
C MET A 469 -27.57 -2.14 1.91
N SER A 470 -28.84 -1.76 2.04
CA SER A 470 -29.21 -0.51 2.68
C SER A 470 -30.31 -0.67 3.72
N ILE A 471 -30.30 0.21 4.71
CA ILE A 471 -31.25 0.28 5.82
C ILE A 471 -31.72 1.73 5.93
N GLN A 472 -33.01 1.96 5.81
CA GLN A 472 -33.60 3.30 5.85
C GLN A 472 -34.45 3.50 7.10
N TRP A 473 -34.41 4.71 7.67
CA TRP A 473 -35.28 5.13 8.76
C TRP A 473 -35.73 6.58 8.59
N THR A 474 -36.90 6.91 9.14
CA THR A 474 -37.51 8.25 9.05
C THR A 474 -37.59 8.98 10.39
N SER A 475 -36.99 8.40 11.43
CA SER A 475 -36.93 9.04 12.74
C SER A 475 -36.02 10.27 12.70
N ALA A 476 -36.54 11.41 13.16
CA ALA A 476 -35.73 12.60 13.42
C ALA A 476 -34.79 12.38 14.62
N GLU A 477 -35.18 11.48 15.54
CA GLU A 477 -34.34 11.01 16.63
C GLU A 477 -33.42 9.90 16.09
N GLY A 478 -32.13 10.04 16.35
CA GLY A 478 -31.13 9.03 16.03
C GLY A 478 -31.23 7.79 16.91
N GLY A 479 -30.24 6.91 16.80
CA GLY A 479 -30.15 5.74 17.65
C GLY A 479 -28.79 5.08 17.61
N ARG A 480 -28.77 3.81 17.97
CA ARG A 480 -27.58 2.98 18.08
C ARG A 480 -27.61 1.93 16.99
N ILE A 481 -26.44 1.75 16.38
CA ILE A 481 -26.19 0.71 15.38
C ILE A 481 -25.02 -0.13 15.88
N GLU A 482 -25.25 -1.43 16.03
CA GLU A 482 -24.22 -2.45 16.20
C GLU A 482 -24.19 -3.34 14.97
N MET A 483 -23.00 -3.53 14.41
CA MET A 483 -22.78 -4.42 13.27
C MET A 483 -21.57 -5.31 13.51
N THR A 484 -21.67 -6.56 13.09
CA THR A 484 -20.57 -7.51 13.07
C THR A 484 -20.55 -8.21 11.72
N ALA A 485 -19.39 -8.22 11.09
CA ALA A 485 -19.18 -8.72 9.73
C ALA A 485 -18.17 -9.89 9.75
N GLU A 486 -18.70 -11.10 9.59
CA GLU A 486 -17.91 -12.34 9.60
C GLU A 486 -17.98 -13.07 8.26
N ARG A 487 -16.91 -13.75 7.89
CA ARG A 487 -16.91 -14.61 6.70
C ARG A 487 -17.85 -15.79 6.93
N PRO A 488 -18.59 -16.23 5.89
CA PRO A 488 -19.39 -17.45 5.95
C PRO A 488 -18.55 -18.66 6.41
N PHE A 489 -19.21 -19.61 7.09
CA PHE A 489 -18.58 -20.84 7.58
C PHE A 489 -17.46 -20.62 8.62
N ASP A 490 -17.57 -19.56 9.42
CA ASP A 490 -16.68 -19.26 10.55
C ASP A 490 -15.19 -19.11 10.14
N GLN A 491 -14.94 -18.56 8.94
CA GLN A 491 -13.59 -18.37 8.38
C GLN A 491 -12.89 -17.08 8.86
N GLY A 492 -13.36 -16.51 9.97
CA GLY A 492 -12.82 -15.27 10.56
C GLY A 492 -13.48 -14.00 10.01
N GLU A 493 -12.89 -12.86 10.36
CA GLU A 493 -13.46 -11.54 10.06
C GLU A 493 -13.20 -11.08 8.62
N SER A 494 -14.07 -10.20 8.11
CA SER A 494 -13.84 -9.53 6.83
C SER A 494 -14.35 -8.09 6.89
N PRO A 495 -13.56 -7.11 6.42
CA PRO A 495 -13.97 -5.74 6.51
C PRO A 495 -15.09 -5.40 5.53
N VAL A 496 -16.05 -4.60 5.99
CA VAL A 496 -17.03 -3.91 5.13
C VAL A 496 -16.92 -2.40 5.28
N ARG A 497 -17.41 -1.66 4.29
CA ARG A 497 -17.45 -0.19 4.31
C ARG A 497 -18.89 0.25 4.47
N ALA A 498 -19.15 1.17 5.39
CA ALA A 498 -20.48 1.68 5.66
C ALA A 498 -20.54 3.19 5.40
N TYR A 499 -21.59 3.63 4.72
CA TYR A 499 -21.91 5.02 4.41
C TYR A 499 -23.20 5.39 5.12
N ILE A 500 -23.29 6.60 5.65
CA ILE A 500 -24.49 7.13 6.26
C ILE A 500 -24.92 8.42 5.58
N SER A 501 -26.14 8.41 5.07
CA SER A 501 -26.81 9.57 4.51
C SER A 501 -27.90 10.07 5.46
N HIS A 502 -27.96 11.37 5.64
CA HIS A 502 -29.02 12.08 6.32
C HIS A 502 -29.65 13.03 5.30
N GLY A 503 -30.95 12.94 5.07
CA GLY A 503 -31.67 13.75 4.09
C GLY A 503 -31.24 13.52 2.63
N ASP A 504 -31.50 14.53 1.80
CA ASP A 504 -31.41 14.40 0.34
C ASP A 504 -30.11 14.94 -0.27
N SER A 505 -29.25 15.58 0.54
CA SER A 505 -28.03 16.25 0.07
C SER A 505 -26.81 15.89 0.92
N GLY A 506 -25.65 15.73 0.28
CA GLY A 506 -24.40 15.40 0.95
C GLY A 506 -23.22 15.30 -0.02
N LEU A 507 -22.01 15.29 0.53
CA LEU A 507 -20.77 15.20 -0.23
C LEU A 507 -19.82 14.27 0.51
N ILE A 508 -19.15 13.37 -0.20
CA ILE A 508 -18.17 12.45 0.42
C ILE A 508 -16.97 12.23 -0.51
N ASP A 509 -15.78 12.17 0.09
CA ASP A 509 -14.55 11.69 -0.57
C ASP A 509 -14.57 10.17 -0.72
N LEU A 510 -14.52 9.66 -1.95
CA LEU A 510 -14.62 8.23 -2.22
C LEU A 510 -13.24 7.58 -2.37
N LEU A 511 -12.94 6.70 -1.42
CA LEU A 511 -11.76 5.85 -1.44
C LEU A 511 -11.87 4.75 -2.51
N SER A 512 -10.75 4.36 -3.08
CA SER A 512 -10.70 3.21 -3.98
C SER A 512 -11.14 1.92 -3.25
N MET A 513 -11.61 0.93 -4.01
CA MET A 513 -11.98 -0.39 -3.47
C MET A 513 -10.79 -1.16 -2.85
N GLY A 514 -9.56 -0.80 -3.22
CA GLY A 514 -8.34 -1.38 -2.67
C GLY A 514 -7.83 -0.70 -1.40
N GLU A 515 -8.42 0.42 -0.98
CA GLU A 515 -7.90 1.27 0.11
C GLU A 515 -8.60 1.04 1.45
N ASP A 516 -7.85 1.23 2.54
CA ASP A 516 -8.35 1.29 3.92
C ASP A 516 -9.19 0.06 4.31
N ARG A 517 -8.74 -1.15 3.99
CA ARG A 517 -9.35 -2.43 4.46
C ARG A 517 -8.80 -2.76 5.85
N CYS A 518 -9.51 -2.35 6.89
CA CYS A 518 -9.05 -2.46 8.27
C CYS A 518 -9.62 -3.69 8.97
N VAL A 519 -8.74 -4.47 9.56
CA VAL A 519 -9.07 -5.61 10.43
C VAL A 519 -8.67 -5.31 11.86
N GLU A 520 -9.45 -5.82 12.81
CA GLU A 520 -9.18 -5.69 14.24
C GLU A 520 -8.09 -6.70 14.65
N LEU A 521 -7.27 -6.30 15.62
CA LEU A 521 -6.25 -7.14 16.21
C LEU A 521 -6.52 -7.20 17.72
N ASP A 522 -6.80 -8.39 18.26
CA ASP A 522 -7.17 -8.56 19.67
C ASP A 522 -6.02 -9.13 20.54
N ASP A 523 -4.84 -9.30 19.95
CA ASP A 523 -3.77 -10.11 20.55
C ASP A 523 -2.52 -9.31 20.92
N ARG A 524 -2.30 -9.15 22.22
CA ARG A 524 -0.99 -8.74 22.78
C ARG A 524 -0.03 -9.92 22.75
N ILE A 525 0.68 -10.08 21.63
CA ILE A 525 1.65 -11.15 21.44
C ILE A 525 3.02 -10.56 21.10
N SER A 526 4.03 -10.83 21.94
CA SER A 526 5.42 -10.43 21.69
C SER A 526 6.14 -11.26 20.60
N GLY A 527 5.48 -12.34 20.17
CA GLY A 527 5.92 -13.26 19.12
C GLY A 527 5.40 -12.86 17.74
N TRP A 528 5.47 -13.80 16.79
CA TRP A 528 4.83 -13.66 15.49
C TRP A 528 3.34 -13.95 15.63
N THR A 529 2.52 -13.06 15.06
CA THR A 529 1.06 -13.19 14.98
C THR A 529 0.65 -13.31 13.54
N GLN A 530 -0.13 -14.34 13.22
CA GLN A 530 -0.63 -14.60 11.88
C GLN A 530 -2.04 -14.02 11.71
N ASN A 531 -2.27 -13.32 10.60
CA ASN A 531 -3.58 -12.76 10.25
C ASN A 531 -3.91 -13.07 8.78
N HIS A 532 -5.20 -13.13 8.46
CA HIS A 532 -5.65 -13.30 7.09
C HIS A 532 -5.82 -11.95 6.39
N LEU A 533 -5.32 -11.85 5.17
CA LEU A 533 -5.56 -10.70 4.31
C LEU A 533 -7.05 -10.64 3.90
N PRO A 534 -7.64 -9.43 3.78
CA PRO A 534 -9.00 -9.23 3.32
C PRO A 534 -9.13 -9.30 1.78
N TRP A 535 -8.38 -10.21 1.15
CA TRP A 535 -8.36 -10.51 -0.28
C TRP A 535 -8.37 -12.03 -0.51
N ALA A 536 -8.65 -12.45 -1.75
CA ALA A 536 -8.67 -13.87 -2.10
C ALA A 536 -7.26 -14.49 -2.01
N ASP A 537 -7.19 -15.77 -1.63
CA ASP A 537 -5.97 -16.57 -1.79
C ASP A 537 -5.82 -16.90 -3.28
N VAL A 538 -4.65 -16.61 -3.86
CA VAL A 538 -4.34 -16.88 -5.27
C VAL A 538 -3.14 -17.83 -5.43
N SER A 539 -2.65 -18.40 -4.33
CA SER A 539 -1.51 -19.31 -4.31
C SER A 539 -1.75 -20.58 -5.15
N PHE A 540 -2.99 -20.98 -5.39
CA PHE A 540 -3.33 -22.15 -6.20
C PHE A 540 -3.61 -21.85 -7.68
N LEU A 541 -3.69 -20.58 -8.09
CA LEU A 541 -3.95 -20.19 -9.47
C LEU A 541 -2.73 -20.44 -10.37
N SER A 542 -2.90 -20.47 -11.69
CA SER A 542 -1.76 -20.40 -12.62
C SER A 542 -1.15 -19.00 -12.60
N ASP A 543 0.07 -18.83 -13.12
CA ASP A 543 0.74 -17.52 -13.15
C ASP A 543 -0.09 -16.46 -13.91
N GLY A 544 -0.77 -16.85 -14.99
CA GLY A 544 -1.74 -15.97 -15.66
C GLY A 544 -2.94 -15.58 -14.78
N GLY A 545 -3.47 -16.52 -14.01
CA GLY A 545 -4.55 -16.23 -13.05
C GLY A 545 -4.12 -15.34 -11.88
N VAL A 546 -2.85 -15.40 -11.47
CA VAL A 546 -2.28 -14.48 -10.47
C VAL A 546 -2.22 -13.06 -11.04
N ILE A 547 -1.77 -12.88 -12.29
CA ILE A 547 -1.72 -11.57 -12.93
C ILE A 547 -3.13 -11.01 -13.16
N ASP A 548 -4.09 -11.82 -13.60
CA ASP A 548 -5.48 -11.39 -13.74
C ASP A 548 -6.06 -10.92 -12.39
N ALA A 549 -5.72 -11.60 -11.29
CA ALA A 549 -6.11 -11.20 -9.94
C ALA A 549 -5.45 -9.88 -9.49
N TRP A 550 -4.18 -9.65 -9.86
CA TRP A 550 -3.47 -8.39 -9.61
C TRP A 550 -4.06 -7.21 -10.40
N ILE A 551 -4.39 -7.44 -11.67
CA ILE A 551 -5.01 -6.44 -12.56
C ILE A 551 -6.38 -6.03 -12.00
N SER A 552 -7.26 -7.00 -11.73
CA SER A 552 -8.61 -6.75 -11.22
C SER A 552 -8.62 -6.25 -9.76
N GLY A 553 -7.62 -6.61 -8.96
CA GLY A 553 -7.54 -6.30 -7.53
C GLY A 553 -8.31 -7.27 -6.63
N GLU A 554 -8.58 -8.47 -7.13
CA GLU A 554 -9.05 -9.59 -6.31
C GLU A 554 -7.97 -10.04 -5.31
N HIS A 555 -6.70 -9.86 -5.69
CA HIS A 555 -5.52 -9.99 -4.84
C HIS A 555 -4.61 -8.78 -5.02
N PRO A 556 -4.01 -8.23 -3.95
CA PRO A 556 -3.24 -7.01 -4.04
C PRO A 556 -1.89 -7.27 -4.70
N VAL A 557 -1.41 -6.28 -5.47
CA VAL A 557 -0.06 -6.27 -6.03
C VAL A 557 0.70 -5.15 -5.35
N GLY A 558 1.43 -5.53 -4.31
CA GLY A 558 1.99 -4.59 -3.35
C GLY A 558 0.96 -4.13 -2.32
N LEU A 559 1.40 -4.00 -1.08
CA LEU A 559 0.55 -3.73 0.08
C LEU A 559 1.18 -2.67 0.98
N LEU A 560 0.35 -1.73 1.44
CA LEU A 560 0.64 -0.86 2.58
C LEU A 560 -0.18 -1.34 3.78
N ALA A 561 0.50 -1.76 4.83
CA ALA A 561 -0.05 -2.06 6.15
C ALA A 561 0.19 -0.87 7.09
N THR A 562 -0.87 -0.23 7.55
CA THR A 562 -0.82 0.77 8.62
C THR A 562 -1.23 0.11 9.93
N MET A 563 -0.27 -0.06 10.83
CA MET A 563 -0.47 -0.62 12.15
C MET A 563 -0.93 0.47 13.11
N ARG A 564 -2.06 0.26 13.78
CA ARG A 564 -2.64 1.21 14.72
C ARG A 564 -2.78 0.60 16.10
N GLY A 565 -2.62 1.43 17.13
CA GLY A 565 -2.69 1.01 18.51
C GLY A 565 -2.62 2.18 19.48
N PRO A 566 -2.71 1.91 20.80
CA PRO A 566 -2.72 2.95 21.81
C PRO A 566 -1.38 3.70 21.89
N HIS A 567 -1.41 5.01 21.72
CA HIS A 567 -0.25 5.90 21.92
C HIS A 567 -0.69 7.30 22.36
N ALA A 568 -0.02 7.86 23.37
CA ALA A 568 -0.25 9.23 23.86
C ALA A 568 -1.74 9.57 24.10
N ASP A 569 -2.44 8.70 24.84
CA ASP A 569 -3.86 8.76 25.20
C ASP A 569 -4.88 8.46 24.06
N ASP A 570 -4.43 8.36 22.81
CA ASP A 570 -5.26 7.95 21.66
C ASP A 570 -5.23 6.41 21.49
N PRO A 571 -6.39 5.72 21.40
CA PRO A 571 -6.46 4.27 21.20
C PRO A 571 -6.08 3.79 19.79
N HIS A 572 -6.21 4.63 18.76
CA HIS A 572 -6.12 4.25 17.34
C HIS A 572 -5.06 5.06 16.61
N ALA A 573 -3.99 5.43 17.31
CA ALA A 573 -2.88 6.14 16.71
C ALA A 573 -2.13 5.26 15.70
N ALA A 574 -1.64 5.84 14.60
CA ALA A 574 -0.72 5.12 13.72
C ALA A 574 0.64 4.95 14.42
N VAL A 575 1.05 3.70 14.67
CA VAL A 575 2.29 3.39 15.41
C VAL A 575 3.41 2.84 14.51
N GLY A 576 3.05 2.32 13.34
CA GLY A 576 4.00 1.81 12.37
C GLY A 576 3.39 1.57 10.99
N LEU A 577 4.24 1.58 9.98
CA LEU A 577 3.88 1.36 8.59
C LEU A 577 4.73 0.23 8.02
N GLY A 578 4.12 -0.59 7.16
CA GLY A 578 4.78 -1.66 6.43
C GLY A 578 4.41 -1.59 4.96
N TRP A 579 5.39 -1.68 4.08
CA TRP A 579 5.18 -1.84 2.64
C TRP A 579 5.69 -3.22 2.25
N SER A 580 4.92 -3.95 1.47
CA SER A 580 5.38 -5.18 0.83
C SER A 580 5.18 -5.06 -0.66
N ILE A 581 6.19 -5.38 -1.44
CA ILE A 581 6.14 -5.29 -2.90
C ILE A 581 6.63 -6.62 -3.47
N PRO A 582 5.78 -7.35 -4.21
CA PRO A 582 6.21 -8.54 -4.91
C PRO A 582 7.21 -8.14 -5.99
N LEU A 583 8.30 -8.89 -6.09
CA LEU A 583 9.34 -8.67 -7.09
C LEU A 583 9.52 -9.97 -7.86
N PRO A 584 8.78 -10.14 -8.98
CA PRO A 584 9.00 -11.24 -9.91
C PRO A 584 10.48 -11.40 -10.25
N ARG A 585 10.92 -12.65 -10.31
CA ARG A 585 12.32 -12.99 -10.55
C ARG A 585 12.47 -13.66 -11.90
N MET A 586 13.42 -13.19 -12.69
CA MET A 586 13.84 -13.88 -13.91
C MET A 586 14.99 -14.82 -13.57
N ASP A 587 14.77 -16.11 -13.78
CA ASP A 587 15.69 -17.19 -13.44
C ASP A 587 16.34 -17.76 -14.70
N TYR A 588 17.67 -17.82 -14.68
CA TYR A 588 18.46 -18.58 -15.63
C TYR A 588 18.90 -19.90 -15.02
N THR A 589 18.50 -21.01 -15.64
CA THR A 589 18.90 -22.36 -15.24
C THR A 589 19.73 -23.00 -16.36
N PHE A 590 20.83 -23.68 -16.01
CA PHE A 590 21.73 -24.27 -16.99
C PHE A 590 22.22 -25.64 -16.55
N SER A 591 22.62 -26.47 -17.53
CA SER A 591 23.18 -27.78 -17.24
C SER A 591 24.62 -27.68 -16.76
N SER A 592 24.90 -28.20 -15.57
CA SER A 592 26.25 -28.31 -14.99
C SER A 592 26.44 -29.68 -14.36
N SER A 593 27.67 -30.01 -13.94
CA SER A 593 27.98 -31.17 -13.11
C SER A 593 27.24 -31.14 -11.76
N VAL A 594 26.80 -29.95 -11.32
CA VAL A 594 25.98 -29.70 -10.14
C VAL A 594 24.53 -29.40 -10.55
N SER A 595 23.57 -30.18 -10.05
CA SER A 595 22.15 -29.98 -10.35
C SER A 595 21.55 -28.84 -9.51
N GLY A 596 20.70 -28.02 -10.14
CA GLY A 596 19.92 -26.99 -9.46
C GLY A 596 20.58 -25.62 -9.37
N LEU A 597 21.61 -25.37 -10.18
CA LEU A 597 22.23 -24.04 -10.28
C LEU A 597 21.31 -23.05 -10.98
N GLU A 598 21.14 -21.88 -10.36
CA GLU A 598 20.38 -20.77 -10.91
C GLU A 598 21.13 -19.46 -10.74
N ILE A 599 20.88 -18.53 -11.66
CA ILE A 599 21.16 -17.11 -11.47
C ILE A 599 19.81 -16.41 -11.58
N GLY A 600 19.48 -15.58 -10.59
CA GLY A 600 18.22 -14.84 -10.55
C GLY A 600 18.47 -13.35 -10.62
N TRP A 601 17.71 -12.66 -11.47
CA TRP A 601 17.61 -11.20 -11.50
C TRP A 601 16.22 -10.76 -11.03
N ARG A 602 16.18 -9.75 -10.14
CA ARG A 602 14.93 -9.09 -9.71
C ARG A 602 15.22 -7.69 -9.19
N GLY A 603 14.49 -6.67 -9.64
CA GLY A 603 14.49 -5.35 -9.01
C GLY A 603 15.87 -4.74 -8.73
N GLY A 604 16.83 -4.88 -9.64
CA GLY A 604 18.20 -4.38 -9.47
C GLY A 604 19.13 -5.28 -8.64
N PHE A 605 18.65 -6.41 -8.12
CA PHE A 605 19.45 -7.45 -7.47
C PHE A 605 19.79 -8.57 -8.44
N VAL A 606 20.99 -9.13 -8.28
CA VAL A 606 21.44 -10.37 -8.94
C VAL A 606 21.98 -11.33 -7.90
N GLY A 607 21.54 -12.58 -7.93
CA GLY A 607 21.99 -13.61 -6.99
C GLY A 607 22.19 -14.97 -7.65
N THR A 608 23.00 -15.82 -7.01
CA THR A 608 23.25 -17.21 -7.45
C THR A 608 23.42 -18.15 -6.26
N ASN A 609 23.17 -19.44 -6.46
CA ASN A 609 23.25 -20.50 -5.43
C ASN A 609 24.50 -21.41 -5.53
N HIS A 610 25.57 -20.96 -6.20
CA HIS A 610 26.85 -21.68 -6.39
C HIS A 610 27.90 -21.32 -5.30
N PRO A 611 28.91 -22.15 -4.88
CA PRO A 611 29.29 -23.53 -5.27
C PRO A 611 28.83 -24.66 -4.34
N GLU A 612 28.25 -24.35 -3.19
CA GLU A 612 27.85 -25.35 -2.17
C GLU A 612 26.35 -25.27 -1.81
N TYR A 613 25.50 -24.79 -2.72
CA TYR A 613 24.07 -24.49 -2.48
C TYR A 613 23.82 -23.35 -1.49
N VAL A 614 24.81 -22.47 -1.31
CA VAL A 614 24.67 -21.26 -0.50
C VAL A 614 24.24 -20.12 -1.41
N ALA A 615 23.15 -19.44 -1.03
CA ALA A 615 22.71 -18.24 -1.72
C ALA A 615 23.77 -17.13 -1.56
N THR A 616 24.16 -16.52 -2.68
CA THR A 616 25.13 -15.43 -2.74
C THR A 616 24.55 -14.27 -3.54
N THR A 617 24.89 -13.06 -3.12
CA THR A 617 24.49 -11.81 -3.78
C THR A 617 25.65 -11.31 -4.63
N ILE A 618 25.37 -11.02 -5.91
CA ILE A 618 26.34 -10.45 -6.85
C ILE A 618 26.17 -8.94 -6.89
N GLU A 619 24.95 -8.46 -7.11
CA GLU A 619 24.58 -7.04 -7.13
C GLU A 619 23.55 -6.76 -6.04
N VAL A 620 23.73 -5.67 -5.28
CA VAL A 620 22.82 -5.29 -4.19
C VAL A 620 21.64 -4.46 -4.69
N PRO A 621 20.48 -4.57 -4.04
CA PRO A 621 19.34 -3.70 -4.27
C PRO A 621 19.68 -2.22 -4.07
N PRO A 622 19.07 -1.30 -4.83
CA PRO A 622 19.35 0.13 -4.74
C PRO A 622 18.92 0.71 -3.39
N SER A 623 19.82 1.48 -2.76
CA SER A 623 19.49 2.39 -1.67
C SER A 623 20.43 3.59 -1.69
N ARG A 624 19.88 4.79 -1.52
CA ARG A 624 20.64 6.03 -1.48
C ARG A 624 20.71 6.55 -0.06
N GLU A 625 21.89 6.44 0.51
CA GLU A 625 22.21 6.97 1.83
C GLU A 625 22.70 8.42 1.69
N GLY A 626 22.04 9.33 2.40
CA GLY A 626 22.40 10.75 2.41
C GLY A 626 23.33 11.10 3.56
N PRO A 627 23.93 12.30 3.56
CA PRO A 627 24.61 12.82 4.74
C PRO A 627 23.61 13.00 5.90
N GLY A 628 23.87 12.35 7.04
CA GLY A 628 23.00 12.34 8.21
C GLY A 628 22.03 11.15 8.23
N PRO A 629 20.99 11.17 9.09
CA PRO A 629 20.04 10.06 9.25
C PRO A 629 19.01 10.04 8.12
N ARG A 630 19.45 9.87 6.87
CA ARG A 630 18.61 10.01 5.68
C ARG A 630 18.76 8.80 4.77
N ILE A 631 17.63 8.17 4.48
CA ILE A 631 17.58 7.09 3.51
C ILE A 631 16.46 7.32 2.51
N ALA A 632 16.83 7.23 1.23
CA ALA A 632 15.91 7.23 0.11
C ALA A 632 16.04 5.91 -0.65
N VAL A 633 14.92 5.24 -0.86
CA VAL A 633 14.87 3.97 -1.56
C VAL A 633 13.89 4.08 -2.72
N THR A 634 14.33 3.70 -3.91
CA THR A 634 13.47 3.53 -5.08
C THR A 634 13.45 2.05 -5.42
N ILE A 635 12.29 1.42 -5.33
CA ILE A 635 12.11 0.00 -5.65
C ILE A 635 11.74 -0.11 -7.13
N PRO A 636 12.61 -0.64 -8.00
CA PRO A 636 12.23 -0.95 -9.36
C PRO A 636 11.38 -2.22 -9.38
N VAL A 637 10.12 -2.06 -9.78
CA VAL A 637 9.16 -3.15 -9.95
C VAL A 637 9.08 -3.47 -11.43
N VAL A 638 9.53 -4.68 -11.78
CA VAL A 638 9.45 -5.22 -13.13
C VAL A 638 8.52 -6.41 -13.07
N ILE A 639 7.38 -6.32 -13.74
CA ILE A 639 6.44 -7.44 -13.89
C ILE A 639 6.41 -7.83 -15.37
N PRO A 640 6.65 -9.12 -15.70
CA PRO A 640 6.62 -9.57 -17.07
C PRO A 640 5.20 -9.59 -17.63
N ASP A 641 5.05 -9.31 -18.92
CA ASP A 641 3.89 -9.77 -19.67
C ASP A 641 4.01 -11.29 -19.89
N MET A 642 2.99 -12.07 -19.55
CA MET A 642 3.01 -13.54 -19.74
C MET A 642 2.95 -13.95 -21.21
N SER A 643 2.72 -13.00 -22.14
CA SER A 643 2.88 -13.23 -23.58
C SER A 643 4.35 -13.33 -24.00
N LEU A 644 5.30 -13.02 -23.11
CA LEU A 644 6.73 -13.04 -23.37
C LEU A 644 7.26 -14.46 -23.58
N ASP A 645 8.00 -14.63 -24.66
CA ASP A 645 8.73 -15.85 -24.96
C ASP A 645 9.85 -16.04 -23.92
N THR A 646 9.66 -16.95 -22.98
CA THR A 646 10.70 -17.56 -22.14
C THR A 646 11.32 -18.74 -22.88
N GLY A 647 12.62 -19.00 -22.71
CA GLY A 647 13.25 -20.11 -23.41
C GLY A 647 14.77 -20.06 -23.49
N THR A 648 15.28 -20.83 -24.45
CA THR A 648 16.71 -20.94 -24.76
C THR A 648 17.14 -20.07 -25.96
N SER A 649 16.21 -19.34 -26.56
CA SER A 649 16.45 -18.49 -27.75
C SER A 649 17.09 -17.16 -27.38
N ASP A 650 17.66 -16.45 -28.35
CA ASP A 650 18.12 -15.07 -28.10
C ASP A 650 16.90 -14.13 -28.00
N HIS A 651 16.88 -13.31 -26.96
CA HIS A 651 15.79 -12.38 -26.68
C HIS A 651 16.30 -10.94 -26.80
N LYS A 652 15.58 -10.10 -27.53
CA LYS A 652 15.75 -8.65 -27.45
C LYS A 652 14.80 -8.09 -26.41
N THR A 653 15.35 -7.63 -25.30
CA THR A 653 14.60 -7.05 -24.18
C THR A 653 14.57 -5.53 -24.27
N THR A 654 13.41 -4.94 -24.03
CA THR A 654 13.21 -3.50 -23.88
C THR A 654 12.62 -3.23 -22.50
N LEU A 655 13.30 -2.39 -21.72
CA LEU A 655 12.80 -1.87 -20.45
C LEU A 655 12.27 -0.45 -20.65
N THR A 656 11.05 -0.17 -20.23
CA THR A 656 10.45 1.19 -20.30
C THR A 656 9.99 1.64 -18.93
N LEU A 657 10.47 2.80 -18.46
CA LEU A 657 9.94 3.41 -17.23
C LEU A 657 8.58 4.03 -17.53
N LEU A 658 7.53 3.60 -16.84
CA LEU A 658 6.18 4.12 -17.06
C LEU A 658 5.84 5.24 -16.11
N THR A 659 6.03 4.99 -14.82
CA THR A 659 5.70 5.95 -13.77
C THR A 659 6.50 5.68 -12.52
N ARG A 660 6.56 6.71 -11.67
CA ARG A 660 7.09 6.63 -10.32
C ARG A 660 6.01 7.07 -9.36
N CYS A 661 5.84 6.30 -8.30
CA CYS A 661 4.86 6.58 -7.27
C CYS A 661 5.61 6.75 -5.95
N GLN A 662 5.43 7.90 -5.32
CA GLN A 662 5.96 8.14 -4.00
C GLN A 662 5.06 7.50 -2.94
N LEU A 663 5.61 6.54 -2.21
CA LEU A 663 4.88 5.75 -1.21
C LEU A 663 4.97 6.36 0.18
N ALA A 664 6.13 6.94 0.53
CA ALA A 664 6.35 7.53 1.83
C ALA A 664 7.34 8.70 1.80
N SER A 665 7.12 9.68 2.66
CA SER A 665 8.06 10.73 2.99
C SER A 665 7.85 11.17 4.43
N LEU A 666 8.52 10.51 5.37
CA LEU A 666 8.24 10.68 6.79
C LEU A 666 9.50 10.56 7.65
N SER A 667 9.36 10.94 8.91
CA SER A 667 10.36 10.74 9.96
C SER A 667 10.02 9.45 10.71
N ALA A 668 10.92 8.48 10.73
CA ALA A 668 10.74 7.19 11.40
C ALA A 668 11.78 6.99 12.50
N HIS A 669 11.45 6.27 13.57
CA HIS A 669 12.41 5.94 14.63
C HIS A 669 13.24 4.70 14.30
N GLU A 670 12.62 3.70 13.66
CA GLU A 670 13.33 2.53 13.13
C GLU A 670 12.85 2.26 11.70
N VAL A 671 13.80 2.03 10.79
CA VAL A 671 13.52 1.57 9.42
C VAL A 671 14.15 0.20 9.22
N ARG A 672 13.35 -0.77 8.76
CA ARG A 672 13.84 -2.09 8.37
C ARG A 672 13.56 -2.38 6.92
N ARG A 673 14.38 -3.23 6.34
CA ARG A 673 14.19 -3.84 5.03
C ARG A 673 14.31 -5.34 5.18
N GLY A 674 13.39 -6.08 4.60
CA GLY A 674 13.48 -7.53 4.52
C GLY A 674 13.21 -8.05 3.12
N TRP A 675 13.57 -9.32 2.96
CA TRP A 675 13.62 -10.00 1.67
C TRP A 675 13.02 -11.39 1.78
N ASP A 676 12.07 -11.67 0.91
CA ASP A 676 11.45 -12.97 0.83
C ASP A 676 12.23 -13.89 -0.12
N GLY A 677 12.18 -15.19 0.21
CA GLY A 677 12.85 -16.24 -0.53
C GLY A 677 14.28 -16.56 -0.06
N PRO A 678 14.97 -17.49 -0.76
CA PRO A 678 16.20 -18.12 -0.27
C PRO A 678 17.43 -17.19 -0.22
N TYR A 679 17.37 -16.03 -0.89
CA TYR A 679 18.47 -15.05 -0.95
C TYR A 679 18.38 -13.97 0.14
N GLY A 680 17.34 -13.97 0.97
CA GLY A 680 17.13 -12.84 1.89
C GLY A 680 18.28 -12.61 2.87
N ALA A 681 18.86 -13.69 3.41
CA ALA A 681 19.99 -13.58 4.33
C ALA A 681 21.29 -13.16 3.63
N SER A 682 21.50 -13.57 2.37
CA SER A 682 22.67 -13.15 1.60
C SER A 682 22.57 -11.69 1.17
N ILE A 683 21.36 -11.20 0.87
CA ILE A 683 21.13 -9.78 0.58
C ILE A 683 21.39 -8.94 1.83
N ALA A 684 20.77 -9.30 2.96
CA ALA A 684 20.96 -8.57 4.21
C ALA A 684 22.42 -8.55 4.70
N SER A 685 23.16 -9.65 4.48
CA SER A 685 24.60 -9.71 4.78
C SER A 685 25.42 -8.81 3.86
N GLN A 686 25.08 -8.75 2.57
CA GLN A 686 25.80 -7.92 1.60
C GLN A 686 25.50 -6.43 1.83
N ASP A 687 24.28 -6.08 2.22
CA ASP A 687 23.90 -4.72 2.60
C ASP A 687 24.74 -4.19 3.78
N ALA A 688 25.07 -5.07 4.71
CA ALA A 688 25.83 -4.75 5.91
C ALA A 688 27.35 -4.91 5.74
N ILE A 689 27.87 -5.03 4.50
CA ILE A 689 29.30 -5.30 4.27
C ILE A 689 30.20 -4.18 4.82
N ASP A 690 29.74 -2.93 4.77
CA ASP A 690 30.49 -1.77 5.26
C ASP A 690 30.59 -1.74 6.79
N LEU A 691 29.72 -2.48 7.49
CA LEU A 691 29.72 -2.60 8.95
C LEU A 691 30.98 -3.29 9.47
N ASP A 692 31.63 -4.12 8.65
CA ASP A 692 32.91 -4.77 9.00
C ASP A 692 34.05 -3.77 9.25
N SER A 693 33.88 -2.52 8.81
CA SER A 693 34.81 -1.42 9.07
C SER A 693 34.59 -0.72 10.43
N SER A 694 33.45 -0.94 11.08
CA SER A 694 33.10 -0.33 12.38
C SER A 694 33.88 -0.96 13.53
N THR A 695 34.52 -0.13 14.34
CA THR A 695 35.24 -0.58 15.53
C THR A 695 34.28 -0.93 16.68
N ASP A 696 33.17 -0.20 16.77
CA ASP A 696 32.13 -0.45 17.78
C ASP A 696 31.44 -1.80 17.52
N TRP A 697 31.10 -2.10 16.26
CA TRP A 697 30.47 -3.36 15.89
C TRP A 697 31.39 -4.58 16.12
N LEU A 698 32.66 -4.46 15.76
CA LEU A 698 33.65 -5.51 16.02
C LEU A 698 33.87 -5.77 17.52
N THR A 699 33.68 -4.74 18.36
CA THR A 699 33.83 -4.85 19.82
C THR A 699 32.57 -5.39 20.50
N TYR A 700 31.38 -4.95 20.06
CA TYR A 700 30.09 -5.30 20.63
C TYR A 700 29.07 -5.70 19.55
N PRO A 701 29.24 -6.87 18.90
CA PRO A 701 28.33 -7.30 17.84
C PRO A 701 26.90 -7.46 18.39
N GLY A 702 25.91 -7.01 17.61
CA GLY A 702 24.48 -7.08 17.95
C GLY A 702 23.97 -5.96 18.86
N ARG A 703 24.79 -4.94 19.18
CA ARG A 703 24.42 -3.80 20.02
C ARG A 703 24.36 -2.51 19.21
N LEU A 704 23.22 -2.26 18.58
CA LEU A 704 22.95 -1.03 17.80
C LEU A 704 23.06 0.24 18.65
N ASP A 705 22.70 0.14 19.94
CA ASP A 705 22.75 1.23 20.91
C ASP A 705 24.18 1.71 21.24
N LEU A 706 25.19 0.90 20.91
CA LEU A 706 26.60 1.23 21.13
C LEU A 706 27.33 1.61 19.84
N LEU A 707 26.64 1.61 18.70
CA LEU A 707 27.20 1.82 17.39
C LEU A 707 27.24 3.33 17.08
N ASN A 708 28.34 4.01 17.43
CA ASN A 708 28.44 5.46 17.25
C ASN A 708 29.26 5.86 16.02
N ASP A 709 30.11 4.94 15.53
CA ASP A 709 31.05 5.18 14.44
C ASP A 709 30.54 4.78 13.05
N TYR A 710 29.29 4.31 12.95
CA TYR A 710 28.70 3.80 11.70
C TYR A 710 27.31 4.37 11.45
N VAL A 711 26.98 4.57 10.17
CA VAL A 711 25.64 4.89 9.66
C VAL A 711 25.46 4.05 8.41
N GLY A 712 24.34 3.33 8.30
CA GLY A 712 24.10 2.40 7.20
C GLY A 712 23.26 1.20 7.62
N TRP A 713 23.12 0.23 6.72
CA TRP A 713 22.39 -1.01 6.97
C TRP A 713 23.16 -1.96 7.89
N VAL A 714 22.46 -2.51 8.89
CA VAL A 714 23.00 -3.49 9.84
C VAL A 714 22.18 -4.77 9.79
N GLN A 715 22.86 -5.90 9.63
CA GLN A 715 22.23 -7.21 9.76
C GLN A 715 22.23 -7.64 11.25
N PRO A 716 21.06 -7.77 11.91
CA PRO A 716 21.02 -8.02 13.36
C PRO A 716 21.59 -9.38 13.76
N THR A 717 21.39 -10.39 12.92
CA THR A 717 21.94 -11.74 13.10
C THR A 717 22.36 -12.31 11.75
N PRO A 718 23.43 -13.13 11.65
CA PRO A 718 23.95 -13.61 10.35
C PRO A 718 22.94 -14.39 9.48
N THR A 719 21.92 -15.00 10.09
CA THR A 719 20.86 -15.75 9.39
C THR A 719 19.60 -14.92 9.16
N SER A 720 19.62 -13.64 9.52
CA SER A 720 18.48 -12.72 9.35
C SER A 720 18.26 -12.42 7.88
N THR A 721 17.03 -12.53 7.40
CA THR A 721 16.61 -12.07 6.07
C THR A 721 16.27 -10.57 6.02
N GLU A 722 16.43 -9.88 7.15
CA GLU A 722 16.18 -8.44 7.30
C GLU A 722 17.42 -7.69 7.78
N SER A 723 17.50 -6.42 7.37
CA SER A 723 18.47 -5.41 7.79
C SER A 723 17.76 -4.20 8.43
N ILE A 724 18.44 -3.56 9.39
CA ILE A 724 17.97 -2.36 10.10
C ILE A 724 18.84 -1.19 9.68
N TYR A 725 18.25 -0.06 9.33
CA TYR A 725 19.02 1.13 9.02
C TYR A 725 19.40 1.86 10.31
N HIS A 726 20.70 1.95 10.59
CA HIS A 726 21.23 2.63 11.76
C HIS A 726 21.66 4.06 11.41
N ALA A 727 21.23 5.01 12.24
CA ALA A 727 21.30 6.44 11.92
C ALA A 727 21.94 7.33 13.01
N GLY A 728 22.50 6.73 14.07
CA GLY A 728 23.23 7.45 15.12
C GLY A 728 22.34 8.33 16.01
N ASP A 729 21.47 7.69 16.80
CA ASP A 729 20.63 8.27 17.88
C ASP A 729 19.54 9.29 17.49
N GLY A 730 19.23 9.47 16.20
CA GLY A 730 18.16 10.35 15.73
C GLY A 730 17.14 9.65 14.83
N PRO A 731 15.94 10.23 14.63
CA PRO A 731 14.97 9.68 13.72
C PRO A 731 15.48 9.75 12.27
N VAL A 732 15.13 8.73 11.50
CA VAL A 732 15.47 8.55 10.10
C VAL A 732 14.48 9.34 9.24
N SER A 733 15.00 10.25 8.43
CA SER A 733 14.25 10.82 7.32
C SER A 733 14.13 9.77 6.22
N PHE A 734 12.98 9.11 6.15
CA PHE A 734 12.71 8.00 5.24
C PHE A 734 11.90 8.46 4.02
N ASN A 735 12.43 8.18 2.83
CA ASN A 735 11.72 8.35 1.57
C ASN A 735 11.64 7.00 0.84
N LEU A 736 10.43 6.60 0.46
CA LEU A 736 10.18 5.37 -0.28
C LEU A 736 9.42 5.68 -1.56
N GLN A 737 9.92 5.16 -2.67
CA GLN A 737 9.31 5.28 -3.98
C GLN A 737 9.28 3.91 -4.66
N MET A 738 8.29 3.69 -5.50
CA MET A 738 8.27 2.58 -6.44
C MET A 738 8.35 3.11 -7.87
N ALA A 739 9.10 2.42 -8.72
CA ALA A 739 9.20 2.70 -10.14
C ALA A 739 8.66 1.51 -10.92
N LEU A 740 7.56 1.71 -11.65
CA LEU A 740 6.97 0.67 -12.49
C LEU A 740 7.68 0.66 -13.84
N ILE A 741 8.32 -0.46 -14.15
CA ILE A 741 9.08 -0.67 -15.38
C ILE A 741 8.44 -1.81 -16.16
N GLU A 742 8.03 -1.49 -17.38
CA GLU A 742 7.58 -2.48 -18.35
C GLU A 742 8.77 -3.25 -18.89
N HIS A 743 8.66 -4.56 -18.95
CA HIS A 743 9.62 -5.43 -19.61
C HIS A 743 8.95 -6.07 -20.83
N ASP A 744 9.40 -5.68 -22.01
CA ASP A 744 9.03 -6.31 -23.29
C ASP A 744 10.21 -7.14 -23.82
N ALA A 745 9.96 -8.28 -24.43
CA ALA A 745 10.98 -9.13 -25.03
C ALA A 745 10.46 -9.84 -26.27
N VAL A 746 11.26 -9.80 -27.32
CA VAL A 746 10.96 -10.44 -28.61
C VAL A 746 12.05 -11.46 -28.93
N VAL A 747 11.64 -12.68 -29.28
CA VAL A 747 12.59 -13.70 -29.78
C VAL A 747 13.15 -13.25 -31.11
N ILE A 748 14.48 -13.29 -31.18
CA ILE A 748 15.19 -13.15 -32.45
C ILE A 748 15.50 -14.56 -32.95
N ASP A 749 14.70 -15.02 -33.91
CA ASP A 749 15.06 -16.20 -34.70
C ASP A 749 16.33 -15.89 -35.50
N GLY A 750 17.42 -16.57 -35.15
CA GLY A 750 18.71 -16.52 -35.85
C GLY A 750 18.72 -17.25 -37.18
#